data_AF-A0A396CKY2-F1
#
_entry.id   AF-A0A396CKY2-F1
#
_cell.length_a   1.000
_cell.length_b   1.000
_cell.length_c   1.000
_cell.angle_alpha   90.00
_cell.angle_beta   90.00
_cell.angle_gamma   90.00
#
_symmetry.space_group_name_H-M   'P 1'
#
loop_
_entity.id
_entity.type
_entity.pdbx_description
1 polymer ?
#
loop_
_entity_poly.entity_id
_entity_poly.type
_entity_poly.pdbx_seq_one_letter_code
_entity_poly.pdbx_strand_id
1 'polypeptide(L)'
;MTEHHAISRRAFTLGLGLAALSPLASLPETAMLGISPRTAFADGTAESAATLDKFVIRLRPAGYFRTASVNEDGNVIGNVCHLFNDGTSSKLILEHVLTDADGTNWYAIRTLLNFEEHKKTGNSIWSVDGDSDKDGKVIHVWSGEHDGKASRSFAFDRQLNGTYIIRDRTNEKKDINYLAIEKDGKDQDNNKICHKRKSIPWELELVGYDMGEINTTVRSIDWTTYSSYVDGPCWMSYVDGKKYLDELSIPGTHDSSTCSVDNDTEPQTSLVKCQQDYIPTQLLEGIRYFDIRLGKGDNPGIDHGMFYLLKKDGNFLHLSDVIGYFKTFLNEHPSEALIMLASRGNDEATNESITTAFAKVMADNPDLFYTSSHVPTLGEVRGKIVLLRRFELAGNSVDGHTWGLDLTEWDDKIKTHSGKSMCLVKYEQGFEAAGNTGDKEPYSTTVYAQDHYSCTGSSKIDWVDMALKAATELERNLVYIPAEDGTKVQVTERCWFINYTSCTQNNPFTAARVVNEHLYKSSYINSTGIESTKADCRKHIGIIVSDFVDASLARSIYQRNYNDAQHKQTVSCYLPTRMRMTYGDSLSDASLQDGKTVGEGHFRLVGSSNVLNVAASGHAFAIEYVDVDALGNETVTELRGHVPIDIDPRALTPHFEGLEGLKAGEDVRAKIAASLEGKLETDACTAQLEFVHDANGAPGTTMAEGETFAAGTYWVRAKGLLGDAAQNYTLASDGAASFTVAASGSAGGTGAGTDGGTGSNAGSTDKNGKGNKGKNSGGKLADTGDGSGIAAGLAAAAVATTVAGAAMLANDREDNGDVDD
;
A
#
# COMPACT_ATOMS: atom_id res chain seq x y z
N MET A 1 -66.91 -29.63 15.66
CA MET A 1 -66.69 -31.08 15.46
C MET A 1 -65.20 -31.33 15.63
N THR A 2 -64.85 -32.25 16.55
CA THR A 2 -63.72 -33.20 16.46
C THR A 2 -62.39 -32.64 15.92
N GLU A 3 -61.50 -32.09 16.75
CA GLU A 3 -60.62 -32.78 17.73
C GLU A 3 -59.46 -33.56 17.09
N HIS A 4 -58.23 -33.23 17.51
CA HIS A 4 -57.48 -34.14 18.38
C HIS A 4 -56.51 -33.38 19.30
N HIS A 5 -56.49 -33.75 20.58
CA HIS A 5 -55.54 -33.25 21.58
C HIS A 5 -54.39 -34.25 21.78
N ALA A 6 -53.23 -33.74 22.23
CA ALA A 6 -52.29 -34.48 23.07
C ALA A 6 -51.66 -33.53 24.10
N ILE A 7 -51.72 -33.88 25.40
CA ILE A 7 -51.15 -33.10 26.52
C ILE A 7 -50.63 -34.05 27.60
N SER A 8 -49.36 -33.93 27.99
CA SER A 8 -48.85 -34.21 29.35
C SER A 8 -47.42 -33.67 29.47
N ARG A 9 -46.90 -32.93 30.47
CA ARG A 9 -47.18 -32.59 31.89
C ARG A 9 -46.26 -33.27 32.93
N ARG A 10 -45.59 -32.40 33.71
CA ARG A 10 -44.99 -32.60 35.06
C ARG A 10 -43.66 -33.40 35.07
N ALA A 11 -42.80 -33.24 36.08
CA ALA A 11 -43.03 -32.66 37.42
C ALA A 11 -41.98 -31.61 37.89
N PHE A 12 -42.30 -30.99 39.03
CA PHE A 12 -41.53 -29.97 39.74
C PHE A 12 -41.45 -30.41 41.21
N THR A 13 -40.28 -30.33 41.85
CA THR A 13 -40.12 -30.65 43.29
C THR A 13 -39.11 -29.71 43.94
N LEU A 14 -39.42 -29.21 45.14
CA LEU A 14 -38.56 -28.29 45.89
C LEU A 14 -37.49 -29.04 46.70
N GLY A 15 -36.36 -28.36 46.92
CA GLY A 15 -35.50 -28.53 48.10
C GLY A 15 -35.27 -27.15 48.74
N LEU A 16 -35.49 -27.01 50.05
CA LEU A 16 -35.44 -25.73 50.76
C LEU A 16 -34.57 -25.86 52.03
N GLY A 17 -33.77 -24.82 52.31
CA GLY A 17 -32.97 -24.69 53.54
C GLY A 17 -31.52 -24.30 53.25
N LEU A 18 -30.87 -23.43 54.03
CA LEU A 18 -31.36 -22.62 55.17
C LEU A 18 -30.50 -21.33 55.26
N ALA A 19 -31.00 -20.26 55.89
CA ALA A 19 -30.33 -18.95 55.93
C ALA A 19 -29.85 -18.55 57.33
N ALA A 20 -28.69 -17.88 57.40
CA ALA A 20 -28.16 -17.09 58.54
C ALA A 20 -27.15 -16.05 57.96
N LEU A 21 -27.33 -14.73 58.12
CA LEU A 21 -26.86 -13.88 59.24
C LEU A 21 -25.31 -13.83 59.35
N SER A 22 -24.62 -12.68 59.43
CA SER A 22 -25.02 -11.25 59.56
C SER A 22 -23.89 -10.27 59.15
N PRO A 23 -24.12 -8.94 59.04
CA PRO A 23 -23.21 -7.97 58.40
C PRO A 23 -22.43 -7.03 59.35
N LEU A 24 -21.38 -6.38 58.79
CA LEU A 24 -20.70 -5.14 59.23
C LEU A 24 -20.14 -4.49 57.92
N ALA A 25 -20.34 -3.23 57.50
CA ALA A 25 -20.74 -1.94 58.08
C ALA A 25 -19.57 -0.96 58.40
N SER A 26 -19.81 0.33 58.11
CA SER A 26 -19.00 1.56 58.34
C SER A 26 -17.72 1.84 57.52
N LEU A 27 -17.81 2.97 56.80
CA LEU A 27 -16.79 3.90 56.24
C LEU A 27 -16.03 4.66 57.39
N PRO A 28 -15.18 5.70 57.19
CA PRO A 28 -14.78 6.46 55.97
C PRO A 28 -13.25 6.83 55.83
N GLU A 29 -12.91 7.58 54.76
CA GLU A 29 -11.89 8.67 54.62
C GLU A 29 -10.43 8.55 55.19
N THR A 30 -9.36 9.23 54.72
CA THR A 30 -8.97 9.98 53.48
C THR A 30 -7.42 10.15 53.47
N ALA A 31 -6.77 10.18 52.30
CA ALA A 31 -5.48 10.89 52.07
C ALA A 31 -5.08 10.90 50.57
N MET A 32 -4.74 12.10 50.07
CA MET A 32 -4.56 12.47 48.65
C MET A 32 -3.21 12.12 47.97
N LEU A 33 -3.28 11.95 46.64
CA LEU A 33 -2.34 12.34 45.56
C LEU A 33 -0.98 11.63 45.33
N GLY A 34 -0.73 11.33 44.04
CA GLY A 34 0.55 10.92 43.46
C GLY A 34 0.43 10.58 41.95
N ILE A 35 0.68 11.55 41.06
CA ILE A 35 0.56 11.46 39.59
C ILE A 35 1.82 10.78 39.00
N SER A 36 1.76 9.87 38.01
CA SER A 36 1.85 10.18 36.56
C SER A 36 1.69 8.94 35.63
N PRO A 37 1.34 9.10 34.33
CA PRO A 37 1.15 7.99 33.38
C PRO A 37 2.34 7.74 32.42
N ARG A 38 2.24 6.63 31.65
CA ARG A 38 3.03 6.20 30.47
C ARG A 38 4.55 5.96 30.62
N THR A 39 4.92 4.69 30.43
CA THR A 39 6.01 4.24 29.53
C THR A 39 5.43 3.03 28.78
N ALA A 40 5.22 3.04 27.46
CA ALA A 40 6.12 3.31 26.33
C ALA A 40 7.12 2.16 26.10
N PHE A 41 7.05 1.59 24.89
CA PHE A 41 7.93 0.62 24.23
C PHE A 41 9.05 -0.04 25.05
N ALA A 42 8.97 -1.35 25.18
CA ALA A 42 10.12 -2.23 25.40
C ALA A 42 10.19 -3.22 24.24
N ASP A 43 11.35 -3.35 23.59
CA ASP A 43 11.56 -4.35 22.54
C ASP A 43 11.44 -5.76 23.14
N GLY A 44 10.51 -6.54 22.59
CA GLY A 44 10.28 -7.94 22.91
C GLY A 44 10.11 -8.72 21.62
N THR A 45 10.90 -9.77 21.47
CA THR A 45 10.89 -10.76 20.36
C THR A 45 9.52 -10.95 19.70
N ALA A 46 9.48 -10.90 18.37
CA ALA A 46 8.27 -11.13 17.58
C ALA A 46 7.53 -12.40 18.01
N GLU A 47 6.44 -12.23 18.76
CA GLU A 47 5.52 -13.33 19.05
C GLU A 47 4.85 -13.76 17.75
N SER A 48 4.66 -15.08 17.58
CA SER A 48 4.25 -15.69 16.31
C SER A 48 2.98 -15.04 15.78
N ALA A 49 3.04 -14.58 14.52
CA ALA A 49 1.98 -13.80 13.88
C ALA A 49 0.59 -14.38 14.15
N ALA A 50 -0.27 -13.59 14.80
CA ALA A 50 -1.70 -13.77 14.60
C ALA A 50 -1.97 -13.61 13.10
N THR A 51 -2.63 -14.62 12.54
CA THR A 51 -2.56 -14.97 11.13
C THR A 51 -3.52 -14.15 10.28
N LEU A 52 -3.13 -13.85 9.03
CA LEU A 52 -3.91 -13.00 8.12
C LEU A 52 -5.14 -13.73 7.54
N ASP A 53 -5.19 -15.06 7.68
CA ASP A 53 -6.32 -15.91 7.29
C ASP A 53 -7.64 -15.58 8.01
N LYS A 54 -7.54 -14.98 9.20
CA LYS A 54 -8.69 -14.56 10.01
C LYS A 54 -9.45 -13.39 9.42
N PHE A 55 -8.89 -12.69 8.43
CA PHE A 55 -9.42 -11.43 7.92
C PHE A 55 -9.93 -11.56 6.49
N VAL A 56 -11.05 -10.88 6.25
CA VAL A 56 -11.46 -10.48 4.91
C VAL A 56 -10.69 -9.21 4.56
N ILE A 57 -10.01 -9.19 3.42
CA ILE A 57 -9.13 -8.10 3.01
C ILE A 57 -9.48 -7.57 1.61
N ARG A 58 -9.02 -6.36 1.30
CA ARG A 58 -8.80 -5.88 -0.08
C ARG A 58 -7.31 -5.66 -0.31
N LEU A 59 -6.88 -5.79 -1.56
CA LEU A 59 -5.54 -5.43 -1.99
C LEU A 59 -5.62 -4.31 -3.03
N ARG A 60 -4.67 -3.37 -3.00
CA ARG A 60 -4.56 -2.25 -3.94
C ARG A 60 -3.06 -2.04 -4.24
N PRO A 61 -2.57 -2.02 -5.48
CA PRO A 61 -1.15 -1.74 -5.69
C PRO A 61 -0.82 -0.32 -5.18
N ALA A 62 0.27 -0.13 -4.45
CA ALA A 62 0.51 1.17 -3.83
C ALA A 62 0.81 2.26 -4.87
N GLY A 63 0.17 3.43 -4.73
CA GLY A 63 0.19 4.49 -5.73
C GLY A 63 -0.84 4.33 -6.85
N TYR A 64 -1.72 3.33 -6.78
CA TYR A 64 -2.88 3.17 -7.65
C TYR A 64 -4.12 3.63 -6.90
N PHE A 65 -5.13 4.05 -7.66
CA PHE A 65 -6.45 4.31 -7.11
C PHE A 65 -7.22 2.99 -6.96
N ARG A 66 -7.16 2.18 -8.02
CA ARG A 66 -7.98 1.00 -8.23
C ARG A 66 -7.59 -0.18 -7.34
N THR A 67 -8.57 -0.68 -6.60
CA THR A 67 -8.50 -1.95 -5.88
C THR A 67 -8.35 -3.17 -6.80
N ALA A 68 -7.91 -4.28 -6.22
CA ALA A 68 -8.01 -5.60 -6.82
C ALA A 68 -9.47 -6.08 -6.76
N SER A 69 -9.98 -6.46 -7.92
CA SER A 69 -11.33 -6.99 -8.10
C SER A 69 -11.26 -8.24 -9.00
N VAL A 70 -12.41 -8.77 -9.36
CA VAL A 70 -12.62 -9.79 -10.38
C VAL A 70 -13.73 -9.25 -11.27
N ASN A 71 -13.55 -9.38 -12.58
CA ASN A 71 -14.57 -8.90 -13.51
C ASN A 71 -15.85 -9.76 -13.39
N GLU A 72 -16.98 -9.08 -13.18
CA GLU A 72 -18.33 -9.63 -12.97
C GLU A 72 -18.47 -10.47 -11.68
N ASP A 73 -19.14 -9.93 -10.65
CA ASP A 73 -19.53 -10.65 -9.41
C ASP A 73 -20.69 -11.66 -9.66
N GLY A 74 -20.70 -12.33 -10.81
CA GLY A 74 -21.77 -13.22 -11.28
C GLY A 74 -21.25 -14.51 -11.90
N ASN A 75 -22.15 -15.48 -12.09
CA ASN A 75 -21.83 -16.80 -12.65
C ASN A 75 -21.54 -16.74 -14.17
N VAL A 76 -20.33 -16.33 -14.54
CA VAL A 76 -19.83 -16.30 -15.93
C VAL A 76 -18.59 -17.19 -16.08
N ILE A 77 -18.44 -17.85 -17.23
CA ILE A 77 -17.40 -18.86 -17.44
C ILE A 77 -16.03 -18.21 -17.71
N GLY A 78 -15.20 -18.18 -16.67
CA GLY A 78 -13.74 -18.03 -16.77
C GLY A 78 -13.22 -16.59 -16.69
N ASN A 79 -12.96 -16.11 -15.47
CA ASN A 79 -12.27 -14.85 -15.21
C ASN A 79 -11.03 -15.03 -14.30
N VAL A 80 -10.30 -13.94 -14.16
CA VAL A 80 -9.00 -13.79 -13.50
C VAL A 80 -9.10 -12.61 -12.52
N CYS A 81 -8.23 -12.52 -11.52
CA CYS A 81 -8.14 -11.30 -10.71
C CYS A 81 -7.65 -10.11 -11.57
N HIS A 82 -8.57 -9.18 -11.81
CA HIS A 82 -8.40 -8.01 -12.65
C HIS A 82 -8.69 -6.77 -11.79
N LEU A 83 -7.76 -5.82 -11.71
CA LEU A 83 -8.03 -4.50 -11.16
C LEU A 83 -9.07 -3.82 -12.05
N PHE A 84 -10.30 -3.79 -11.54
CA PHE A 84 -11.44 -3.04 -12.06
C PHE A 84 -11.90 -2.07 -10.96
N ASN A 85 -12.84 -1.22 -11.33
CA ASN A 85 -13.23 -0.01 -10.62
C ASN A 85 -13.66 -0.23 -9.15
N ASP A 86 -13.42 0.80 -8.35
CA ASP A 86 -13.73 0.82 -6.93
C ASP A 86 -15.25 0.83 -6.68
N GLY A 87 -15.67 0.19 -5.58
CA GLY A 87 -17.06 0.01 -5.18
C GLY A 87 -17.59 -1.43 -5.28
N THR A 88 -16.97 -2.28 -6.10
CA THR A 88 -17.09 -3.75 -6.02
C THR A 88 -15.71 -4.37 -6.07
N SER A 89 -14.91 -3.94 -5.10
CA SER A 89 -13.64 -4.56 -4.75
C SER A 89 -13.89 -6.01 -4.35
N SER A 90 -13.10 -6.95 -4.87
CA SER A 90 -13.26 -8.35 -4.45
C SER A 90 -12.73 -8.48 -3.03
N LYS A 91 -13.65 -8.73 -2.10
CA LYS A 91 -13.30 -9.15 -0.76
C LYS A 91 -12.54 -10.48 -0.87
N LEU A 92 -11.28 -10.48 -0.45
CA LEU A 92 -10.42 -11.66 -0.49
C LEU A 92 -10.35 -12.27 0.90
N ILE A 93 -10.27 -13.59 0.97
CA ILE A 93 -9.88 -14.32 2.18
C ILE A 93 -8.59 -15.05 1.91
N LEU A 94 -7.78 -15.22 2.96
CA LEU A 94 -6.54 -15.94 2.89
C LEU A 94 -6.74 -17.29 3.59
N GLU A 95 -6.42 -18.40 2.93
CA GLU A 95 -6.42 -19.72 3.56
C GLU A 95 -5.00 -20.04 3.99
N HIS A 96 -4.75 -20.28 5.29
CA HIS A 96 -3.43 -20.73 5.75
C HIS A 96 -3.11 -22.12 5.16
N VAL A 97 -1.99 -22.20 4.45
CA VAL A 97 -1.53 -23.43 3.79
C VAL A 97 -0.54 -24.18 4.68
N LEU A 98 0.44 -23.45 5.23
CA LEU A 98 1.50 -23.97 6.11
C LEU A 98 2.34 -22.83 6.70
N THR A 99 3.16 -23.18 7.69
CA THR A 99 4.25 -22.35 8.21
C THR A 99 5.59 -23.03 7.94
N ASP A 100 6.56 -22.31 7.37
CA ASP A 100 7.93 -22.82 7.20
C ASP A 100 8.75 -22.74 8.51
N ALA A 101 9.90 -23.42 8.55
CA ALA A 101 10.72 -23.54 9.76
C ALA A 101 11.36 -22.22 10.26
N ASP A 102 11.27 -21.14 9.47
CA ASP A 102 11.67 -19.77 9.84
C ASP A 102 10.51 -18.93 10.41
N GLY A 103 9.29 -19.48 10.45
CA GLY A 103 8.07 -18.79 10.87
C GLY A 103 7.29 -18.11 9.72
N THR A 104 7.74 -18.21 8.46
CA THR A 104 6.99 -17.70 7.32
C THR A 104 5.65 -18.43 7.18
N ASN A 105 4.54 -17.72 7.39
CA ASN A 105 3.20 -18.20 7.06
C ASN A 105 2.92 -18.01 5.56
N TRP A 106 2.40 -19.06 4.93
CA TRP A 106 2.01 -19.07 3.53
C TRP A 106 0.50 -19.25 3.38
N TYR A 107 -0.10 -18.49 2.47
CA TYR A 107 -1.54 -18.42 2.28
C TYR A 107 -1.95 -18.64 0.82
N ALA A 108 -3.08 -19.31 0.59
CA ALA A 108 -3.75 -19.30 -0.70
C ALA A 108 -4.73 -18.11 -0.75
N ILE A 109 -4.71 -17.34 -1.84
CA ILE A 109 -5.62 -16.21 -2.04
C ILE A 109 -6.93 -16.74 -2.65
N ARG A 110 -8.05 -16.44 -2.00
CA ARG A 110 -9.41 -16.83 -2.42
C ARG A 110 -10.33 -15.61 -2.50
N THR A 111 -11.35 -15.67 -3.34
CA THR A 111 -12.42 -14.66 -3.39
C THR A 111 -13.58 -15.04 -2.47
N LEU A 112 -14.07 -14.05 -1.72
CA LEU A 112 -15.34 -14.10 -1.01
C LEU A 112 -16.43 -13.52 -1.92
N LEU A 113 -17.32 -14.38 -2.43
CA LEU A 113 -18.47 -13.94 -3.21
C LEU A 113 -19.45 -13.19 -2.29
N ASN A 114 -19.54 -11.88 -2.46
CA ASN A 114 -19.88 -10.91 -1.40
C ASN A 114 -21.40 -10.66 -1.21
N PHE A 115 -22.26 -11.65 -1.45
CA PHE A 115 -23.73 -11.53 -1.24
C PHE A 115 -24.31 -12.75 -0.54
N GLU A 116 -24.85 -12.55 0.66
CA GLU A 116 -25.51 -13.60 1.47
C GLU A 116 -26.98 -13.86 1.04
N GLU A 117 -27.34 -13.56 -0.21
CA GLU A 117 -28.65 -13.87 -0.76
C GLU A 117 -28.84 -15.39 -0.99
N HIS A 118 -29.42 -15.99 0.05
CA HIS A 118 -30.24 -17.21 0.02
C HIS A 118 -29.67 -18.47 -0.67
N LYS A 119 -29.16 -19.39 0.15
CA LYS A 119 -29.26 -20.86 -0.04
C LYS A 119 -28.84 -21.42 -1.43
N LYS A 120 -27.70 -21.01 -1.98
CA LYS A 120 -27.05 -21.78 -3.06
C LYS A 120 -26.47 -23.08 -2.48
N THR A 121 -27.08 -24.22 -2.83
CA THR A 121 -26.73 -25.54 -2.31
C THR A 121 -25.49 -26.14 -3.00
N GLY A 122 -24.31 -25.90 -2.43
CA GLY A 122 -23.06 -26.60 -2.77
C GLY A 122 -22.42 -26.19 -4.10
N ASN A 123 -21.09 -26.31 -4.15
CA ASN A 123 -20.27 -26.19 -5.37
C ASN A 123 -20.58 -24.95 -6.23
N SER A 124 -20.31 -23.75 -5.71
CA SER A 124 -20.47 -22.48 -6.45
C SER A 124 -19.33 -21.50 -6.21
N ILE A 125 -18.10 -21.98 -6.42
CA ILE A 125 -16.94 -21.16 -6.79
C ILE A 125 -16.24 -21.94 -7.92
N TRP A 126 -15.82 -21.28 -9.01
CA TRP A 126 -15.27 -21.95 -10.20
C TRP A 126 -13.82 -21.54 -10.47
N SER A 127 -12.89 -22.50 -10.55
CA SER A 127 -11.47 -22.28 -10.82
C SER A 127 -11.10 -22.46 -12.29
N VAL A 128 -9.91 -22.00 -12.68
CA VAL A 128 -9.37 -22.12 -14.05
C VAL A 128 -8.17 -23.06 -14.06
N ASP A 129 -8.32 -24.25 -14.68
CA ASP A 129 -7.30 -25.29 -14.66
C ASP A 129 -6.03 -24.94 -15.45
N GLY A 130 -5.00 -24.46 -14.74
CA GLY A 130 -3.67 -24.20 -15.28
C GLY A 130 -2.61 -23.98 -14.20
N ASP A 131 -1.33 -24.19 -14.55
CA ASP A 131 -0.20 -23.76 -13.71
C ASP A 131 0.37 -22.43 -14.22
N SER A 132 0.78 -21.57 -13.28
CA SER A 132 1.29 -20.22 -13.56
C SER A 132 2.72 -20.07 -13.01
N ASP A 133 3.57 -21.04 -13.33
CA ASP A 133 4.95 -21.19 -12.86
C ASP A 133 5.96 -20.24 -13.53
N LYS A 134 5.50 -19.24 -14.30
CA LYS A 134 6.33 -18.49 -15.26
C LYS A 134 6.10 -16.99 -15.17
N ASP A 135 7.20 -16.24 -15.26
CA ASP A 135 7.21 -14.78 -15.31
C ASP A 135 6.27 -14.22 -16.39
N GLY A 136 5.52 -13.18 -16.04
CA GLY A 136 4.50 -12.57 -16.89
C GLY A 136 3.22 -13.41 -17.05
N LYS A 137 3.06 -14.55 -16.37
CA LYS A 137 1.80 -15.31 -16.38
C LYS A 137 0.83 -14.85 -15.30
N VAL A 138 -0.42 -14.78 -15.73
CA VAL A 138 -1.57 -14.24 -15.01
C VAL A 138 -2.02 -15.20 -13.90
N ILE A 139 -2.55 -14.67 -12.80
CA ILE A 139 -2.99 -15.47 -11.65
C ILE A 139 -4.46 -15.83 -11.78
N HIS A 140 -4.74 -17.12 -11.66
CA HIS A 140 -6.08 -17.67 -11.51
C HIS A 140 -6.38 -17.81 -10.02
N VAL A 141 -7.54 -17.31 -9.57
CA VAL A 141 -8.03 -17.48 -8.20
C VAL A 141 -8.76 -18.81 -8.09
N TRP A 142 -8.64 -19.49 -6.95
CA TRP A 142 -9.08 -20.87 -6.76
C TRP A 142 -10.29 -21.00 -5.84
N SER A 143 -10.96 -22.15 -6.00
CA SER A 143 -12.40 -22.26 -5.77
C SER A 143 -12.78 -23.51 -4.99
N GLY A 144 -12.07 -24.62 -5.21
CA GLY A 144 -11.96 -25.74 -4.28
C GLY A 144 -10.75 -25.60 -3.35
N GLU A 145 -10.41 -26.67 -2.63
CA GLU A 145 -9.25 -26.77 -1.72
C GLU A 145 -7.91 -26.46 -2.43
N HIS A 146 -6.91 -25.97 -1.69
CA HIS A 146 -5.59 -25.67 -2.25
C HIS A 146 -4.85 -26.95 -2.66
N ASP A 147 -4.52 -27.09 -3.96
CA ASP A 147 -3.96 -28.32 -4.56
C ASP A 147 -2.47 -28.59 -4.26
N GLY A 148 -1.93 -27.96 -3.22
CA GLY A 148 -0.56 -28.19 -2.73
C GLY A 148 0.55 -27.52 -3.54
N LYS A 149 0.21 -26.71 -4.56
CA LYS A 149 1.21 -26.11 -5.47
C LYS A 149 1.86 -24.85 -4.90
N ALA A 150 3.19 -24.85 -4.91
CA ALA A 150 4.01 -23.71 -4.50
C ALA A 150 3.77 -22.42 -5.32
N SER A 151 3.29 -22.54 -6.57
CA SER A 151 2.83 -21.43 -7.42
C SER A 151 1.55 -20.74 -6.93
N ARG A 152 0.91 -21.26 -5.88
CA ARG A 152 -0.38 -20.75 -5.34
C ARG A 152 -0.35 -20.48 -3.84
N SER A 153 0.81 -20.69 -3.21
CA SER A 153 1.08 -20.34 -1.82
C SER A 153 1.87 -19.02 -1.78
N PHE A 154 1.33 -18.01 -1.10
CA PHE A 154 1.88 -16.66 -1.05
C PHE A 154 2.24 -16.22 0.38
N ALA A 155 3.42 -15.64 0.57
CA ALA A 155 3.82 -15.01 1.82
C ALA A 155 3.62 -13.49 1.71
N PHE A 156 3.04 -12.90 2.76
CA PHE A 156 2.68 -11.49 2.85
C PHE A 156 3.68 -10.76 3.76
N ASP A 157 4.80 -10.32 3.18
CA ASP A 157 5.85 -9.63 3.93
C ASP A 157 5.47 -8.15 4.17
N ARG A 158 4.97 -7.81 5.37
CA ARG A 158 4.62 -6.42 5.72
C ARG A 158 5.88 -5.55 5.78
N GLN A 159 5.83 -4.40 5.15
CA GLN A 159 6.86 -3.36 5.12
C GLN A 159 6.58 -2.30 6.20
N LEU A 160 7.60 -1.54 6.62
CA LEU A 160 7.48 -0.56 7.70
C LEU A 160 6.55 0.63 7.40
N ASN A 161 6.27 0.91 6.12
CA ASN A 161 5.27 1.90 5.69
C ASN A 161 3.82 1.35 5.68
N GLY A 162 3.59 0.14 6.21
CA GLY A 162 2.29 -0.53 6.24
C GLY A 162 1.88 -1.24 4.95
N THR A 163 2.63 -1.08 3.85
CA THR A 163 2.41 -1.85 2.60
C THR A 163 2.96 -3.27 2.72
N TYR A 164 2.68 -4.12 1.75
CA TYR A 164 3.10 -5.51 1.68
C TYR A 164 3.89 -5.80 0.40
N ILE A 165 4.91 -6.63 0.50
CA ILE A 165 5.49 -7.36 -0.64
C ILE A 165 4.95 -8.78 -0.56
N ILE A 166 4.31 -9.23 -1.64
CA ILE A 166 3.66 -10.54 -1.69
C ILE A 166 4.49 -11.42 -2.63
N ARG A 167 5.06 -12.52 -2.13
CA ARG A 167 5.93 -13.46 -2.87
C ARG A 167 5.29 -14.83 -2.98
N ASP A 168 5.52 -15.55 -4.07
CA ASP A 168 5.15 -16.96 -4.21
C ASP A 168 6.20 -17.90 -3.60
N ARG A 169 5.86 -19.19 -3.46
CA ARG A 169 6.73 -20.21 -2.87
C ARG A 169 7.56 -20.98 -3.92
N THR A 170 7.66 -20.48 -5.17
CA THR A 170 8.11 -21.32 -6.30
C THR A 170 9.59 -21.71 -6.29
N ASN A 171 10.46 -21.02 -5.57
CA ASN A 171 11.85 -21.46 -5.38
C ASN A 171 12.58 -20.83 -4.20
N GLU A 172 13.54 -21.55 -3.63
CA GLU A 172 14.44 -21.01 -2.61
C GLU A 172 15.49 -20.07 -3.25
N LYS A 173 15.49 -18.81 -2.80
CA LYS A 173 16.61 -17.84 -2.84
C LYS A 173 17.18 -17.38 -4.20
N LYS A 174 16.78 -17.95 -5.35
CA LYS A 174 17.23 -17.47 -6.68
C LYS A 174 16.12 -17.11 -7.66
N ASP A 175 14.98 -17.76 -7.58
CA ASP A 175 13.96 -17.76 -8.64
C ASP A 175 12.54 -17.52 -8.08
N ILE A 176 12.42 -16.58 -7.14
CA ILE A 176 11.16 -16.12 -6.53
C ILE A 176 10.36 -15.28 -7.56
N ASN A 177 9.04 -15.46 -7.65
CA ASN A 177 8.15 -14.43 -8.22
C ASN A 177 7.39 -13.69 -7.12
N TYR A 178 6.88 -12.53 -7.50
CA TYR A 178 6.05 -11.66 -6.69
C TYR A 178 4.68 -11.45 -7.34
N LEU A 179 3.70 -11.15 -6.50
CA LEU A 179 2.41 -10.63 -6.91
C LEU A 179 2.63 -9.27 -7.56
N ALA A 180 2.32 -9.17 -8.85
CA ALA A 180 2.51 -7.95 -9.65
C ALA A 180 1.35 -7.77 -10.62
N ILE A 181 1.45 -6.76 -11.49
CA ILE A 181 0.47 -6.49 -12.54
C ILE A 181 1.03 -6.73 -13.95
N GLU A 182 0.17 -7.17 -14.87
CA GLU A 182 0.52 -7.56 -16.25
C GLU A 182 1.18 -6.42 -17.02
N LYS A 183 0.58 -5.22 -17.00
CA LYS A 183 1.13 -4.01 -17.63
C LYS A 183 2.13 -3.33 -16.72
N ASP A 184 3.23 -2.81 -17.26
CA ASP A 184 4.34 -2.28 -16.45
C ASP A 184 4.03 -0.90 -15.84
N GLY A 185 3.57 -0.90 -14.58
CA GLY A 185 3.53 0.29 -13.73
C GLY A 185 2.55 1.39 -14.15
N LYS A 186 1.42 1.03 -14.80
CA LYS A 186 0.36 1.99 -15.18
C LYS A 186 -0.97 1.65 -14.53
N ASP A 187 -1.63 2.62 -13.90
CA ASP A 187 -3.02 2.48 -13.44
C ASP A 187 -3.99 2.62 -14.63
N GLN A 188 -4.82 1.61 -14.86
CA GLN A 188 -5.69 1.45 -16.03
C GLN A 188 -6.81 0.44 -15.75
N ASP A 189 -7.93 0.58 -16.45
CA ASP A 189 -8.92 -0.50 -16.60
C ASP A 189 -8.26 -1.81 -17.07
N ASN A 190 -8.80 -2.93 -16.57
CA ASN A 190 -8.47 -4.31 -16.94
C ASN A 190 -7.01 -4.73 -16.65
N ASN A 191 -6.33 -4.12 -15.68
CA ASN A 191 -5.00 -4.57 -15.25
C ASN A 191 -5.12 -5.95 -14.58
N LYS A 192 -4.31 -6.94 -14.97
CA LYS A 192 -4.39 -8.31 -14.41
C LYS A 192 -3.32 -8.56 -13.37
N ILE A 193 -3.63 -9.31 -12.32
CA ILE A 193 -2.60 -9.82 -11.40
C ILE A 193 -1.80 -10.93 -12.08
N CYS A 194 -0.48 -10.91 -11.95
CA CYS A 194 0.45 -11.89 -12.54
C CYS A 194 1.64 -12.17 -11.61
N HIS A 195 2.35 -13.27 -11.88
CA HIS A 195 3.68 -13.54 -11.32
C HIS A 195 4.71 -12.70 -12.11
N LYS A 196 5.51 -11.88 -11.42
CA LYS A 196 6.71 -11.25 -12.01
C LYS A 196 7.96 -11.42 -11.14
N ARG A 197 9.14 -11.49 -11.75
CA ARG A 197 10.44 -11.45 -11.06
C ARG A 197 10.72 -10.13 -10.32
N LYS A 198 10.02 -9.04 -10.67
CA LYS A 198 10.07 -7.75 -9.96
C LYS A 198 8.84 -7.61 -9.05
N SER A 199 9.08 -7.29 -7.79
CA SER A 199 8.04 -6.96 -6.81
C SER A 199 7.44 -5.58 -7.03
N ILE A 200 6.20 -5.41 -6.58
CA ILE A 200 5.57 -4.10 -6.36
C ILE A 200 5.00 -4.05 -4.92
N PRO A 201 4.94 -2.87 -4.29
CA PRO A 201 4.24 -2.69 -3.02
C PRO A 201 2.71 -2.80 -3.20
N TRP A 202 2.04 -3.42 -2.24
CA TRP A 202 0.59 -3.52 -2.15
C TRP A 202 0.09 -2.86 -0.86
N GLU A 203 -0.89 -1.98 -0.95
CA GLU A 203 -1.70 -1.60 0.20
C GLU A 203 -2.73 -2.70 0.50
N LEU A 204 -2.92 -3.00 1.78
CA LEU A 204 -3.86 -3.99 2.30
C LEU A 204 -4.87 -3.30 3.20
N GLU A 205 -6.14 -3.55 2.96
CA GLU A 205 -7.29 -2.99 3.67
C GLU A 205 -8.00 -4.14 4.39
N LEU A 206 -8.36 -4.01 5.67
CA LEU A 206 -9.19 -5.01 6.37
C LEU A 206 -10.66 -4.63 6.23
N VAL A 207 -11.54 -5.58 5.96
CA VAL A 207 -12.99 -5.29 5.76
C VAL A 207 -13.93 -6.22 6.53
N GLY A 208 -13.38 -7.20 7.23
CA GLY A 208 -14.11 -8.12 8.11
C GLY A 208 -13.20 -9.17 8.72
N TYR A 209 -13.76 -10.05 9.56
CA TYR A 209 -13.17 -11.36 9.84
C TYR A 209 -13.85 -12.45 9.02
N ASP A 210 -13.10 -13.50 8.68
CA ASP A 210 -13.62 -14.79 8.22
C ASP A 210 -13.13 -15.90 9.18
N MET A 211 -13.97 -16.24 10.15
CA MET A 211 -13.75 -17.34 11.12
C MET A 211 -15.07 -17.99 11.57
N GLY A 212 -16.14 -17.90 10.79
CA GLY A 212 -17.48 -18.37 11.17
C GLY A 212 -18.20 -17.54 12.25
N GLU A 213 -17.52 -16.62 12.96
CA GLU A 213 -18.16 -15.57 13.77
C GLU A 213 -18.52 -14.35 12.91
N ILE A 214 -19.45 -14.58 11.97
CA ILE A 214 -19.76 -13.73 10.80
C ILE A 214 -20.02 -12.26 11.18
N ASN A 215 -20.57 -11.98 12.37
CA ASN A 215 -21.05 -10.66 12.77
C ASN A 215 -20.01 -9.74 13.45
N THR A 216 -18.76 -10.18 13.59
CA THR A 216 -17.72 -9.35 14.22
C THR A 216 -17.18 -8.26 13.28
N THR A 217 -17.06 -7.02 13.82
CA THR A 217 -16.35 -5.90 13.18
C THR A 217 -14.86 -6.03 13.48
N VAL A 218 -14.00 -5.76 12.48
CA VAL A 218 -12.54 -5.68 12.64
C VAL A 218 -12.19 -4.81 13.86
N ARG A 219 -11.39 -5.32 14.80
CA ARG A 219 -10.97 -4.52 15.95
C ARG A 219 -10.00 -3.43 15.53
N SER A 220 -10.10 -2.26 16.17
CA SER A 220 -9.22 -1.12 15.94
C SER A 220 -7.72 -1.43 16.10
N ILE A 221 -7.38 -2.36 17.00
CA ILE A 221 -6.00 -2.87 17.16
C ILE A 221 -5.54 -3.74 15.99
N ASP A 222 -6.42 -4.55 15.42
CA ASP A 222 -6.09 -5.38 14.25
C ASP A 222 -5.97 -4.51 13.00
N TRP A 223 -6.85 -3.52 12.84
CA TRP A 223 -6.73 -2.51 11.78
C TRP A 223 -5.37 -1.81 11.82
N THR A 224 -4.99 -1.23 12.95
CA THR A 224 -3.70 -0.53 13.11
C THR A 224 -2.49 -1.46 12.96
N THR A 225 -2.62 -2.75 13.31
CA THR A 225 -1.56 -3.75 13.20
C THR A 225 -1.34 -4.26 11.78
N TYR A 226 -2.40 -4.49 11.00
CA TYR A 226 -2.31 -5.17 9.69
C TYR A 226 -2.65 -4.28 8.49
N SER A 227 -3.57 -3.32 8.62
CA SER A 227 -3.93 -2.42 7.50
C SER A 227 -2.75 -1.54 7.07
N SER A 228 -2.75 -1.09 5.82
CA SER A 228 -1.89 0.01 5.35
C SER A 228 -2.45 1.39 5.73
N TYR A 229 -3.72 1.47 6.13
CA TYR A 229 -4.45 2.72 6.40
C TYR A 229 -4.50 3.02 7.91
N VAL A 230 -3.34 2.94 8.58
CA VAL A 230 -3.23 2.86 10.05
C VAL A 230 -3.90 4.02 10.81
N ASP A 231 -3.93 5.23 10.26
CA ASP A 231 -4.53 6.40 10.91
C ASP A 231 -6.07 6.38 10.91
N GLY A 232 -6.71 5.61 10.03
CA GLY A 232 -8.16 5.66 9.78
C GLY A 232 -9.05 5.64 11.03
N PRO A 233 -8.82 4.77 12.03
CA PRO A 233 -9.63 4.74 13.25
C PRO A 233 -9.46 5.96 14.18
N CYS A 234 -8.39 6.75 14.03
CA CYS A 234 -8.00 7.75 15.04
C CYS A 234 -7.40 9.06 14.46
N TRP A 235 -7.66 9.38 13.18
CA TRP A 235 -6.98 10.49 12.51
C TRP A 235 -7.23 11.87 13.13
N MET A 236 -8.37 12.09 13.79
CA MET A 236 -8.63 13.37 14.48
C MET A 236 -7.74 13.54 15.73
N SER A 237 -7.10 12.48 16.24
CA SER A 237 -6.11 12.58 17.33
C SER A 237 -4.89 13.43 16.97
N TYR A 238 -4.51 13.49 15.69
CA TYR A 238 -3.38 14.29 15.18
C TYR A 238 -3.73 15.75 14.87
N VAL A 239 -4.99 16.15 15.10
CA VAL A 239 -5.53 17.48 14.80
C VAL A 239 -5.67 18.28 16.10
N ASP A 240 -5.27 19.56 16.11
CA ASP A 240 -5.49 20.44 17.28
C ASP A 240 -7.00 20.55 17.58
N GLY A 241 -7.39 20.29 18.82
CA GLY A 241 -8.78 20.40 19.28
C GLY A 241 -9.35 21.82 19.16
N LYS A 242 -8.51 22.85 18.99
CA LYS A 242 -8.94 24.22 18.74
C LYS A 242 -9.43 24.50 17.32
N LYS A 243 -9.13 23.63 16.34
CA LYS A 243 -9.68 23.77 14.99
C LYS A 243 -11.20 23.57 15.04
N TYR A 244 -11.95 24.41 14.34
CA TYR A 244 -13.38 24.22 14.13
C TYR A 244 -13.63 23.08 13.14
N LEU A 245 -14.79 22.41 13.24
CA LEU A 245 -15.11 21.37 12.25
C LEU A 245 -15.26 21.95 10.82
N ASP A 246 -15.59 23.24 10.68
CA ASP A 246 -15.54 23.94 9.39
C ASP A 246 -14.11 24.24 8.88
N GLU A 247 -13.07 23.94 9.65
CA GLU A 247 -11.67 24.03 9.22
C GLU A 247 -11.11 22.66 8.78
N LEU A 248 -11.86 21.58 8.97
CA LEU A 248 -11.42 20.20 8.65
C LEU A 248 -11.99 19.70 7.33
N SER A 249 -11.15 19.08 6.50
CA SER A 249 -11.60 18.30 5.34
C SER A 249 -12.04 16.92 5.83
N ILE A 250 -13.33 16.59 5.68
CA ILE A 250 -13.93 15.40 6.32
C ILE A 250 -14.46 14.44 5.24
N PRO A 251 -14.06 13.16 5.24
CA PRO A 251 -14.70 12.15 4.40
C PRO A 251 -16.04 11.70 5.01
N GLY A 252 -17.05 11.61 4.16
CA GLY A 252 -18.42 11.22 4.51
C GLY A 252 -19.03 10.23 3.52
N THR A 253 -20.07 9.52 3.94
CA THR A 253 -20.82 8.59 3.10
C THR A 253 -22.25 9.07 2.85
N HIS A 254 -22.69 8.99 1.58
CA HIS A 254 -24.09 9.18 1.18
C HIS A 254 -24.86 7.87 1.43
N ASP A 255 -26.07 7.98 1.98
CA ASP A 255 -26.92 6.87 2.42
C ASP A 255 -26.13 5.75 3.10
N SER A 256 -25.43 6.10 4.20
CA SER A 256 -24.29 5.37 4.76
C SER A 256 -24.54 3.91 5.13
N SER A 257 -25.81 3.51 5.27
CA SER A 257 -26.20 2.15 5.68
C SER A 257 -26.46 1.19 4.51
N THR A 258 -26.43 1.67 3.26
CA THR A 258 -26.83 0.93 2.05
C THR A 258 -25.85 -0.17 1.58
N CYS A 259 -25.03 -0.72 2.49
CA CYS A 259 -24.19 -1.89 2.22
C CYS A 259 -25.02 -3.17 2.03
N SER A 260 -26.16 -3.27 2.72
CA SER A 260 -27.07 -4.40 2.64
C SER A 260 -28.51 -3.91 2.66
N VAL A 261 -29.31 -4.41 1.73
CA VAL A 261 -30.61 -3.88 1.33
C VAL A 261 -31.54 -5.08 1.15
N ASP A 262 -32.76 -5.01 1.69
CA ASP A 262 -33.74 -6.09 1.59
C ASP A 262 -34.28 -6.24 0.15
N ASN A 263 -34.23 -7.47 -0.38
CA ASN A 263 -34.63 -7.83 -1.76
C ASN A 263 -33.89 -7.08 -2.89
N ASP A 264 -32.59 -6.80 -2.74
CA ASP A 264 -31.78 -6.12 -3.75
C ASP A 264 -30.37 -6.74 -3.88
N THR A 265 -29.91 -6.91 -5.13
CA THR A 265 -28.84 -7.84 -5.51
C THR A 265 -27.45 -7.16 -5.58
N GLU A 266 -26.62 -7.48 -6.57
CA GLU A 266 -25.26 -6.97 -6.70
C GLU A 266 -25.23 -5.44 -7.00
N PRO A 267 -24.26 -4.66 -6.45
CA PRO A 267 -24.16 -3.21 -6.67
C PRO A 267 -24.03 -2.79 -8.13
N GLN A 268 -23.66 -3.68 -9.06
CA GLN A 268 -23.63 -3.40 -10.50
C GLN A 268 -25.04 -3.30 -11.12
N THR A 269 -26.06 -3.90 -10.49
CA THR A 269 -27.46 -3.92 -10.94
C THR A 269 -28.42 -3.15 -10.01
N SER A 270 -28.06 -2.99 -8.73
CA SER A 270 -28.83 -2.23 -7.75
C SER A 270 -29.07 -0.77 -8.17
N LEU A 271 -30.19 -0.20 -7.75
CA LEU A 271 -30.48 1.25 -7.82
C LEU A 271 -30.46 1.92 -6.43
N VAL A 272 -30.06 1.18 -5.39
CA VAL A 272 -30.27 1.51 -3.98
C VAL A 272 -28.98 1.45 -3.16
N LYS A 273 -28.05 0.57 -3.54
CA LYS A 273 -26.74 0.43 -2.89
C LYS A 273 -25.83 1.58 -3.27
N CYS A 274 -25.50 2.40 -2.28
CA CYS A 274 -24.55 3.51 -2.37
C CYS A 274 -23.23 3.20 -1.66
N GLN A 275 -23.12 2.10 -0.90
CA GLN A 275 -21.92 1.73 -0.14
C GLN A 275 -21.56 0.24 -0.28
N GLN A 276 -20.28 -0.10 -0.10
CA GLN A 276 -19.75 -1.48 -0.13
C GLN A 276 -19.46 -2.09 1.26
N ASP A 277 -19.58 -1.28 2.31
CA ASP A 277 -19.22 -1.63 3.69
C ASP A 277 -20.22 -1.08 4.72
N TYR A 278 -20.40 -1.83 5.81
CA TYR A 278 -21.22 -1.41 6.93
C TYR A 278 -20.55 -0.26 7.71
N ILE A 279 -21.36 0.58 8.38
CA ILE A 279 -20.91 1.72 9.20
C ILE A 279 -19.70 1.40 10.12
N PRO A 280 -19.64 0.25 10.83
CA PRO A 280 -18.49 -0.09 11.67
C PRO A 280 -17.16 -0.20 10.90
N THR A 281 -17.16 -0.60 9.63
CA THR A 281 -15.96 -0.62 8.78
C THR A 281 -15.63 0.78 8.27
N GLN A 282 -16.62 1.55 7.81
CA GLN A 282 -16.45 2.95 7.38
C GLN A 282 -15.78 3.83 8.45
N LEU A 283 -16.13 3.61 9.73
CA LEU A 283 -15.51 4.30 10.87
C LEU A 283 -13.99 4.01 10.99
N LEU A 284 -13.55 2.80 10.65
CA LEU A 284 -12.14 2.40 10.64
C LEU A 284 -11.39 2.91 9.40
N GLU A 285 -12.07 3.02 8.25
CA GLU A 285 -11.54 3.63 7.02
C GLU A 285 -11.24 5.13 7.20
N GLY A 286 -11.91 5.78 8.17
CA GLY A 286 -11.71 7.19 8.52
C GLY A 286 -12.93 8.07 8.27
N ILE A 287 -14.08 7.51 7.89
CA ILE A 287 -15.33 8.26 7.68
C ILE A 287 -15.80 8.87 9.01
N ARG A 288 -16.19 10.15 8.98
CA ARG A 288 -16.68 10.90 10.14
C ARG A 288 -17.99 11.65 9.88
N TYR A 289 -18.50 11.67 8.65
CA TYR A 289 -19.82 12.20 8.30
C TYR A 289 -20.71 11.10 7.73
N PHE A 290 -21.94 10.98 8.24
CA PHE A 290 -22.87 9.91 7.87
C PHE A 290 -24.24 10.48 7.54
N ASP A 291 -24.76 10.18 6.34
CA ASP A 291 -26.14 10.47 5.95
C ASP A 291 -27.05 9.28 6.30
N ILE A 292 -27.93 9.49 7.27
CA ILE A 292 -28.79 8.47 7.85
C ILE A 292 -30.26 8.82 7.55
N ARG A 293 -30.81 8.04 6.63
CA ARG A 293 -32.24 8.02 6.27
C ARG A 293 -33.04 7.23 7.31
N LEU A 294 -34.17 7.77 7.73
CA LEU A 294 -35.01 7.21 8.78
C LEU A 294 -36.40 6.89 8.25
N GLY A 295 -36.81 5.65 8.53
CA GLY A 295 -38.10 5.07 8.21
C GLY A 295 -39.01 4.91 9.41
N LYS A 296 -39.84 3.88 9.33
CA LYS A 296 -40.98 3.65 10.22
C LYS A 296 -40.59 3.17 11.62
N GLY A 297 -41.37 3.59 12.63
CA GLY A 297 -41.44 2.98 13.97
C GLY A 297 -40.80 3.78 15.11
N ASP A 298 -41.15 3.43 16.35
CA ASP A 298 -40.69 4.07 17.59
C ASP A 298 -39.16 3.94 17.81
N ASN A 299 -38.57 2.93 17.17
CA ASN A 299 -37.15 2.80 16.90
C ASN A 299 -37.01 2.74 15.37
N PRO A 300 -36.85 3.88 14.68
CA PRO A 300 -36.94 3.95 13.23
C PRO A 300 -36.05 2.90 12.55
N GLY A 301 -36.61 2.14 11.62
CA GLY A 301 -35.81 1.41 10.65
C GLY A 301 -34.95 2.38 9.83
N ILE A 302 -33.82 1.92 9.31
CA ILE A 302 -33.04 2.66 8.33
C ILE A 302 -33.42 2.14 6.94
N ASP A 303 -33.65 3.05 5.99
CA ASP A 303 -34.16 2.75 4.65
C ASP A 303 -33.42 3.56 3.54
N HIS A 304 -33.69 3.24 2.29
CA HIS A 304 -33.42 4.12 1.15
C HIS A 304 -34.63 4.04 0.22
N GLY A 305 -35.45 5.10 0.21
CA GLY A 305 -36.75 5.09 -0.45
C GLY A 305 -37.65 4.01 0.15
N MET A 306 -38.12 3.07 -0.67
CA MET A 306 -39.02 1.98 -0.22
C MET A 306 -38.29 0.73 0.30
N PHE A 307 -36.95 0.72 0.30
CA PHE A 307 -36.14 -0.45 0.66
C PHE A 307 -35.59 -0.32 2.08
N TYR A 308 -35.85 -1.33 2.92
CA TYR A 308 -35.30 -1.41 4.27
C TYR A 308 -33.87 -1.94 4.24
N LEU A 309 -33.02 -1.42 5.13
CA LEU A 309 -31.59 -1.76 5.19
C LEU A 309 -31.29 -2.80 6.27
N LEU A 310 -30.28 -3.62 6.03
CA LEU A 310 -29.95 -4.79 6.84
C LEU A 310 -28.61 -4.62 7.55
N LYS A 311 -28.50 -5.25 8.72
CA LYS A 311 -27.23 -5.51 9.42
C LYS A 311 -26.53 -6.73 8.83
N LYS A 312 -25.26 -6.90 9.21
CA LYS A 312 -24.44 -8.07 8.84
C LYS A 312 -25.01 -9.41 9.33
N ASP A 313 -25.92 -9.39 10.31
CA ASP A 313 -26.63 -10.58 10.81
C ASP A 313 -27.94 -10.90 10.06
N GLY A 314 -28.25 -10.15 9.00
CA GLY A 314 -29.47 -10.29 8.20
C GLY A 314 -30.73 -9.72 8.85
N ASN A 315 -30.66 -9.13 10.06
CA ASN A 315 -31.79 -8.42 10.66
C ASN A 315 -31.86 -6.98 10.16
N PHE A 316 -33.06 -6.39 10.17
CA PHE A 316 -33.24 -4.97 9.88
C PHE A 316 -32.38 -4.07 10.78
N LEU A 317 -31.79 -3.04 10.18
CA LEU A 317 -31.03 -2.00 10.85
C LEU A 317 -31.98 -0.92 11.37
N HIS A 318 -31.81 -0.51 12.63
CA HIS A 318 -32.56 0.59 13.23
C HIS A 318 -31.66 1.70 13.76
N LEU A 319 -32.25 2.87 14.05
CA LEU A 319 -31.57 4.01 14.67
C LEU A 319 -30.75 3.60 15.91
N SER A 320 -31.30 2.76 16.79
CA SER A 320 -30.57 2.26 17.97
C SER A 320 -29.30 1.48 17.64
N ASP A 321 -29.26 0.75 16.52
CA ASP A 321 -28.07 0.00 16.09
C ASP A 321 -26.99 0.97 15.60
N VAL A 322 -27.36 1.95 14.77
CA VAL A 322 -26.46 3.00 14.25
C VAL A 322 -25.81 3.78 15.40
N ILE A 323 -26.61 4.23 16.37
CA ILE A 323 -26.10 4.92 17.56
C ILE A 323 -25.27 3.98 18.44
N GLY A 324 -25.59 2.67 18.48
CA GLY A 324 -24.77 1.64 19.11
C GLY A 324 -23.36 1.55 18.49
N TYR A 325 -23.25 1.56 17.16
CA TYR A 325 -21.97 1.57 16.45
C TYR A 325 -21.18 2.85 16.73
N PHE A 326 -21.81 4.02 16.59
CA PHE A 326 -21.19 5.31 16.88
C PHE A 326 -20.69 5.41 18.32
N LYS A 327 -21.51 5.02 19.30
CA LYS A 327 -21.14 4.99 20.73
C LYS A 327 -20.00 4.00 21.00
N THR A 328 -19.99 2.84 20.37
CA THR A 328 -18.89 1.86 20.54
C THR A 328 -17.57 2.43 20.03
N PHE A 329 -17.58 2.98 18.81
CA PHE A 329 -16.41 3.59 18.19
C PHE A 329 -15.87 4.80 18.98
N LEU A 330 -16.74 5.71 19.43
CA LEU A 330 -16.35 6.88 20.23
C LEU A 330 -15.82 6.53 21.63
N ASN A 331 -16.19 5.36 22.18
CA ASN A 331 -15.60 4.84 23.42
C ASN A 331 -14.21 4.21 23.20
N GLU A 332 -13.96 3.57 22.04
CA GLU A 332 -12.61 3.09 21.68
C GLU A 332 -11.67 4.25 21.31
N HIS A 333 -12.19 5.24 20.56
CA HIS A 333 -11.44 6.39 20.06
C HIS A 333 -12.04 7.72 20.56
N PRO A 334 -11.89 8.06 21.86
CA PRO A 334 -12.39 9.30 22.43
C PRO A 334 -11.66 10.57 21.92
N SER A 335 -10.75 10.43 20.94
CA SER A 335 -10.20 11.53 20.17
C SER A 335 -11.14 12.00 19.05
N GLU A 336 -12.00 11.12 18.53
CA GLU A 336 -12.77 11.37 17.32
C GLU A 336 -14.10 12.07 17.63
N ALA A 337 -14.68 12.70 16.61
CA ALA A 337 -16.02 13.28 16.62
C ALA A 337 -16.75 12.82 15.36
N LEU A 338 -18.04 12.52 15.47
CA LEU A 338 -18.87 12.10 14.35
C LEU A 338 -19.89 13.19 14.00
N ILE A 339 -20.26 13.29 12.74
CA ILE A 339 -21.35 14.14 12.24
C ILE A 339 -22.42 13.22 11.66
N MET A 340 -23.65 13.36 12.14
CA MET A 340 -24.80 12.61 11.66
C MET A 340 -25.78 13.59 11.02
N LEU A 341 -25.99 13.46 9.70
CA LEU A 341 -27.17 14.03 9.06
C LEU A 341 -28.32 13.04 9.20
N ALA A 342 -29.39 13.46 9.86
CA ALA A 342 -30.60 12.67 10.03
C ALA A 342 -31.74 13.24 9.16
N SER A 343 -32.35 12.40 8.34
CA SER A 343 -33.44 12.79 7.42
C SER A 343 -34.50 11.69 7.30
N ARG A 344 -35.68 12.02 6.77
CA ARG A 344 -36.71 11.02 6.41
C ARG A 344 -36.28 10.30 5.13
N GLY A 345 -36.21 8.96 5.12
CA GLY A 345 -35.90 8.19 3.91
C GLY A 345 -37.10 7.96 2.99
N ASN A 346 -38.30 8.01 3.56
CA ASN A 346 -39.59 7.96 2.86
C ASN A 346 -40.70 8.63 3.70
N ASP A 347 -41.94 8.52 3.25
CA ASP A 347 -43.11 9.07 3.95
C ASP A 347 -43.71 8.15 5.05
N GLU A 348 -43.16 6.96 5.31
CA GLU A 348 -43.60 6.12 6.44
C GLU A 348 -43.13 6.67 7.80
N ALA A 349 -42.03 7.42 7.83
CA ALA A 349 -41.56 8.14 8.99
C ALA A 349 -42.29 9.48 9.16
N THR A 350 -42.70 9.85 10.37
CA THR A 350 -43.26 11.19 10.65
C THR A 350 -42.29 12.05 11.44
N ASN A 351 -42.44 13.37 11.34
CA ASN A 351 -41.68 14.33 12.16
C ASN A 351 -41.84 14.04 13.66
N GLU A 352 -43.05 13.63 14.10
CA GLU A 352 -43.31 13.24 15.49
C GLU A 352 -42.61 11.91 15.87
N SER A 353 -42.66 10.87 15.03
CA SER A 353 -42.00 9.59 15.36
C SER A 353 -40.48 9.73 15.43
N ILE A 354 -39.87 10.51 14.51
CA ILE A 354 -38.43 10.78 14.55
C ILE A 354 -38.06 11.64 15.76
N THR A 355 -38.83 12.67 16.08
CA THR A 355 -38.61 13.51 17.29
C THR A 355 -38.67 12.64 18.55
N THR A 356 -39.71 11.80 18.71
CA THR A 356 -39.83 10.91 19.88
C THR A 356 -38.70 9.88 19.96
N ALA A 357 -38.26 9.32 18.83
CA ALA A 357 -37.15 8.37 18.79
C ALA A 357 -35.81 9.01 19.21
N PHE A 358 -35.50 10.20 18.70
CA PHE A 358 -34.29 10.94 19.10
C PHE A 358 -34.34 11.43 20.54
N ALA A 359 -35.48 11.92 21.04
CA ALA A 359 -35.63 12.33 22.43
C ALA A 359 -35.30 11.18 23.39
N LYS A 360 -35.83 9.97 23.09
CA LYS A 360 -35.47 8.75 23.83
C LYS A 360 -33.97 8.44 23.74
N VAL A 361 -33.40 8.45 22.54
CA VAL A 361 -31.97 8.19 22.30
C VAL A 361 -31.06 9.17 23.05
N MET A 362 -31.42 10.46 23.11
CA MET A 362 -30.69 11.48 23.87
C MET A 362 -30.87 11.32 25.38
N ALA A 363 -32.09 11.00 25.86
CA ALA A 363 -32.34 10.71 27.28
C ALA A 363 -31.57 9.47 27.78
N ASP A 364 -31.45 8.44 26.95
CA ASP A 364 -30.64 7.23 27.22
C ASP A 364 -29.11 7.51 27.12
N ASN A 365 -28.69 8.64 26.54
CA ASN A 365 -27.28 8.98 26.25
C ASN A 365 -26.98 10.50 26.37
N PRO A 366 -27.14 11.11 27.56
CA PRO A 366 -27.22 12.58 27.70
C PRO A 366 -26.00 13.37 27.20
N ASP A 367 -24.78 12.83 27.36
CA ASP A 367 -23.54 13.51 26.95
C ASP A 367 -23.07 13.16 25.52
N LEU A 368 -23.73 12.21 24.84
CA LEU A 368 -23.27 11.63 23.57
C LEU A 368 -23.50 12.56 22.37
N PHE A 369 -24.53 13.42 22.42
CA PHE A 369 -24.89 14.28 21.31
C PHE A 369 -24.46 15.73 21.55
N TYR A 370 -23.94 16.35 20.51
CA TYR A 370 -23.81 17.78 20.39
C TYR A 370 -24.96 18.31 19.54
N THR A 371 -25.79 19.18 20.11
CA THR A 371 -27.08 19.58 19.52
C THR A 371 -27.32 21.10 19.53
N SER A 372 -26.25 21.89 19.60
CA SER A 372 -26.28 23.34 19.34
C SER A 372 -26.35 23.64 17.83
N SER A 373 -26.81 24.84 17.46
CA SER A 373 -26.74 25.34 16.09
C SER A 373 -25.34 25.84 15.67
N HIS A 374 -24.43 26.14 16.62
CA HIS A 374 -23.11 26.67 16.25
C HIS A 374 -22.17 25.56 15.72
N VAL A 375 -21.27 25.92 14.80
CA VAL A 375 -20.14 25.04 14.44
C VAL A 375 -19.23 24.89 15.66
N PRO A 376 -18.95 23.67 16.14
CA PRO A 376 -18.06 23.45 17.28
C PRO A 376 -16.58 23.43 16.88
N THR A 377 -15.71 23.70 17.86
CA THR A 377 -14.33 23.21 17.86
C THR A 377 -14.29 21.70 18.02
N LEU A 378 -13.33 21.04 17.39
CA LEU A 378 -13.13 19.59 17.51
C LEU A 378 -13.06 19.17 19.00
N GLY A 379 -12.44 19.99 19.85
CA GLY A 379 -12.29 19.77 21.29
C GLY A 379 -13.60 19.71 22.08
N GLU A 380 -14.65 20.41 21.65
CA GLU A 380 -15.97 20.39 22.31
C GLU A 380 -16.76 19.11 22.02
N VAL A 381 -16.41 18.41 20.92
CA VAL A 381 -17.18 17.28 20.36
C VAL A 381 -16.38 15.98 20.21
N ARG A 382 -15.14 15.93 20.71
CA ARG A 382 -14.45 14.64 20.90
C ARG A 382 -15.28 13.73 21.80
N GLY A 383 -15.49 12.48 21.38
CA GLY A 383 -16.38 11.54 22.05
C GLY A 383 -17.88 11.74 21.76
N LYS A 384 -18.26 12.64 20.84
CA LYS A 384 -19.68 13.00 20.57
C LYS A 384 -20.11 12.89 19.11
N ILE A 385 -21.43 12.91 18.92
CA ILE A 385 -22.13 12.97 17.64
C ILE A 385 -22.73 14.38 17.46
N VAL A 386 -22.25 15.14 16.48
CA VAL A 386 -22.85 16.40 16.01
C VAL A 386 -24.10 16.07 15.19
N LEU A 387 -25.27 16.53 15.63
CA LEU A 387 -26.53 16.30 14.91
C LEU A 387 -26.84 17.44 13.93
N LEU A 388 -27.05 17.08 12.67
CA LEU A 388 -27.67 17.92 11.64
C LEU A 388 -29.01 17.27 11.26
N ARG A 389 -30.11 18.03 11.13
CA ARG A 389 -31.44 17.45 10.85
C ARG A 389 -32.17 18.05 9.65
N ARG A 390 -32.71 17.18 8.79
CA ARG A 390 -33.64 17.48 7.68
C ARG A 390 -35.05 16.97 8.01
N PHE A 391 -35.51 17.20 9.25
CA PHE A 391 -36.87 16.92 9.71
C PHE A 391 -37.31 18.00 10.72
N GLU A 392 -38.60 18.32 10.74
CA GLU A 392 -39.17 19.28 11.69
C GLU A 392 -39.38 18.62 13.05
N LEU A 393 -39.39 19.41 14.12
CA LEU A 393 -39.68 18.93 15.46
C LEU A 393 -41.20 18.91 15.68
N ALA A 394 -41.76 17.77 16.09
CA ALA A 394 -43.20 17.63 16.28
C ALA A 394 -43.57 16.68 17.45
N GLY A 395 -44.82 16.80 17.91
CA GLY A 395 -45.36 16.02 19.02
C GLY A 395 -45.00 16.56 20.40
N ASN A 396 -45.24 15.75 21.44
CA ASN A 396 -44.98 16.13 22.83
C ASN A 396 -43.49 16.05 23.23
N SER A 397 -42.63 15.53 22.36
CA SER A 397 -41.20 15.31 22.61
C SER A 397 -40.29 16.48 22.18
N VAL A 398 -40.86 17.57 21.66
CA VAL A 398 -40.09 18.75 21.20
C VAL A 398 -39.40 19.45 22.37
N ASP A 399 -40.10 19.63 23.48
CA ASP A 399 -39.57 20.24 24.70
C ASP A 399 -38.66 19.26 25.47
N GLY A 400 -37.54 19.77 25.99
CA GLY A 400 -36.64 19.02 26.89
C GLY A 400 -35.21 18.80 26.35
N HIS A 401 -34.99 18.98 25.04
CA HIS A 401 -33.67 18.86 24.41
C HIS A 401 -33.37 20.05 23.49
N THR A 402 -32.09 20.33 23.26
CA THR A 402 -31.63 21.04 22.07
C THR A 402 -31.45 20.02 20.93
N TRP A 403 -31.64 20.45 19.68
CA TRP A 403 -32.03 19.55 18.59
C TRP A 403 -31.10 19.50 17.37
N GLY A 404 -29.91 20.11 17.46
CA GLY A 404 -28.96 20.20 16.36
C GLY A 404 -29.40 21.20 15.29
N LEU A 405 -28.51 21.42 14.33
CA LEU A 405 -28.70 22.45 13.32
C LEU A 405 -29.85 22.08 12.37
N ASP A 406 -30.82 22.99 12.26
CA ASP A 406 -32.01 22.83 11.42
C ASP A 406 -31.70 23.10 9.94
N LEU A 407 -31.84 22.04 9.13
CA LEU A 407 -31.65 22.02 7.67
C LEU A 407 -32.93 21.55 6.95
N THR A 408 -34.12 21.71 7.55
CA THR A 408 -35.42 21.32 6.94
C THR A 408 -35.65 21.90 5.55
N GLU A 409 -35.17 23.12 5.27
CA GLU A 409 -35.31 23.76 3.95
C GLU A 409 -34.39 23.20 2.85
N TRP A 410 -33.49 22.23 3.16
CA TRP A 410 -32.43 21.75 2.26
C TRP A 410 -32.91 21.45 0.83
N ASP A 411 -33.94 20.60 0.70
CA ASP A 411 -34.41 20.15 -0.60
C ASP A 411 -34.98 21.27 -1.47
N ASP A 412 -35.78 22.17 -0.91
CA ASP A 412 -36.31 23.32 -1.66
C ASP A 412 -35.22 24.36 -1.98
N LYS A 413 -34.21 24.54 -1.12
CA LYS A 413 -33.04 25.39 -1.40
C LYS A 413 -32.20 24.82 -2.55
N ILE A 414 -31.93 23.51 -2.55
CA ILE A 414 -31.18 22.83 -3.62
C ILE A 414 -31.96 22.85 -4.94
N LYS A 415 -33.26 22.54 -4.90
CA LYS A 415 -34.17 22.53 -6.05
C LYS A 415 -34.42 23.91 -6.68
N THR A 416 -34.27 24.99 -5.91
CA THR A 416 -34.34 26.37 -6.42
C THR A 416 -32.98 26.95 -6.82
N HIS A 417 -31.87 26.25 -6.56
CA HIS A 417 -30.53 26.69 -6.94
C HIS A 417 -30.30 26.58 -8.46
N SER A 418 -29.89 27.68 -9.08
CA SER A 418 -29.65 27.77 -10.54
C SER A 418 -28.16 27.80 -10.92
N GLY A 419 -27.25 27.85 -9.95
CA GLY A 419 -25.81 27.72 -10.18
C GLY A 419 -25.37 26.26 -10.30
N LYS A 420 -24.09 26.05 -10.64
CA LYS A 420 -23.42 24.72 -10.66
C LYS A 420 -22.49 24.48 -9.45
N SER A 421 -22.56 25.31 -8.41
CA SER A 421 -21.65 25.28 -7.26
C SER A 421 -22.44 25.10 -5.95
N MET A 422 -21.92 25.59 -4.84
CA MET A 422 -22.59 25.55 -3.54
C MET A 422 -23.86 26.41 -3.51
N CYS A 423 -24.95 25.81 -3.03
CA CYS A 423 -26.17 26.52 -2.63
C CYS A 423 -26.07 26.95 -1.16
N LEU A 424 -26.53 28.17 -0.85
CA LEU A 424 -26.79 28.59 0.53
C LEU A 424 -28.07 27.91 1.02
N VAL A 425 -27.93 26.86 1.84
CA VAL A 425 -29.07 26.15 2.44
C VAL A 425 -29.58 26.88 3.67
N LYS A 426 -28.67 27.29 4.56
CA LYS A 426 -29.02 27.87 5.87
C LYS A 426 -28.07 29.01 6.22
N TYR A 427 -28.61 30.06 6.85
CA TYR A 427 -27.86 31.08 7.57
C TYR A 427 -28.56 31.31 8.91
N GLU A 428 -27.84 31.15 10.02
CA GLU A 428 -28.35 31.35 11.37
C GLU A 428 -27.34 32.15 12.20
N GLN A 429 -27.84 33.01 13.08
CA GLN A 429 -27.00 33.79 13.99
C GLN A 429 -27.75 34.04 15.30
N GLY A 430 -27.04 33.97 16.42
CA GLY A 430 -27.67 34.06 17.73
C GLY A 430 -26.68 34.12 18.88
N PHE A 431 -27.17 33.77 20.07
CA PHE A 431 -26.42 33.68 21.32
C PHE A 431 -26.81 32.38 22.03
N GLU A 432 -25.88 31.44 22.16
CA GLU A 432 -26.08 30.12 22.78
C GLU A 432 -25.12 29.89 23.95
N ALA A 433 -25.51 29.03 24.90
CA ALA A 433 -24.73 28.83 26.13
C ALA A 433 -23.43 28.08 25.84
N ALA A 434 -22.28 28.71 26.13
CA ALA A 434 -20.97 28.12 25.93
C ALA A 434 -20.57 27.23 27.12
N GLY A 435 -20.48 25.92 26.89
CA GLY A 435 -20.06 24.95 27.90
C GLY A 435 -20.88 25.00 29.19
N ASN A 436 -20.21 24.79 30.33
CA ASN A 436 -20.87 24.58 31.63
C ASN A 436 -21.03 25.86 32.48
N THR A 437 -20.63 27.05 32.01
CA THR A 437 -20.77 28.29 32.79
C THR A 437 -22.15 28.93 32.65
N GLY A 438 -22.84 28.66 31.53
CA GLY A 438 -24.14 29.26 31.21
C GLY A 438 -24.06 30.67 30.60
N ASP A 439 -22.84 31.18 30.37
CA ASP A 439 -22.63 32.41 29.61
C ASP A 439 -23.06 32.19 28.15
N LYS A 440 -23.82 33.12 27.56
CA LYS A 440 -24.18 33.03 26.15
C LYS A 440 -23.08 33.63 25.26
N GLU A 441 -22.47 32.83 24.40
CA GLU A 441 -21.55 33.34 23.37
C GLU A 441 -22.28 33.57 22.03
N PRO A 442 -21.88 34.60 21.25
CA PRO A 442 -22.44 34.87 19.93
C PRO A 442 -21.95 33.83 18.91
N TYR A 443 -22.84 33.37 18.03
CA TYR A 443 -22.47 32.53 16.90
C TYR A 443 -23.10 33.01 15.59
N SER A 444 -22.39 32.78 14.49
CA SER A 444 -22.90 32.89 13.12
C SER A 444 -22.54 31.59 12.42
N THR A 445 -23.53 30.89 11.88
CA THR A 445 -23.36 29.58 11.24
C THR A 445 -24.15 29.50 9.94
N THR A 446 -23.42 29.17 8.89
CA THR A 446 -23.88 29.14 7.50
C THR A 446 -23.67 27.74 6.94
N VAL A 447 -24.59 27.28 6.09
CA VAL A 447 -24.50 25.96 5.43
C VAL A 447 -24.55 26.12 3.92
N TYR A 448 -23.45 25.69 3.30
CA TYR A 448 -23.24 25.65 1.86
C TYR A 448 -23.21 24.20 1.39
N ALA A 449 -24.09 23.85 0.46
CA ALA A 449 -24.23 22.47 -0.02
C ALA A 449 -24.28 22.37 -1.54
N GLN A 450 -23.57 21.38 -2.09
CA GLN A 450 -23.75 20.90 -3.45
C GLN A 450 -24.45 19.54 -3.34
N ASP A 451 -25.67 19.46 -3.86
CA ASP A 451 -26.51 18.25 -3.83
C ASP A 451 -27.33 18.11 -5.13
N HIS A 452 -26.68 18.33 -6.27
CA HIS A 452 -27.27 18.00 -7.58
C HIS A 452 -27.10 16.51 -7.83
N TYR A 453 -27.94 15.69 -7.21
CA TYR A 453 -27.93 14.23 -7.31
C TYR A 453 -28.53 13.70 -8.63
N SER A 454 -29.49 14.43 -9.21
CA SER A 454 -30.22 14.01 -10.42
C SER A 454 -29.44 14.26 -11.72
N CYS A 455 -28.24 13.69 -11.82
CA CYS A 455 -27.36 13.73 -12.99
C CYS A 455 -26.59 12.40 -13.17
N THR A 456 -25.80 12.30 -14.25
CA THR A 456 -24.84 11.19 -14.44
C THR A 456 -23.49 11.53 -13.80
N GLY A 457 -22.69 10.53 -13.41
CA GLY A 457 -21.35 10.76 -12.86
C GLY A 457 -20.45 11.66 -13.73
N SER A 458 -20.48 11.48 -15.05
CA SER A 458 -19.75 12.35 -15.99
C SER A 458 -20.26 13.80 -16.00
N SER A 459 -21.55 14.02 -15.75
CA SER A 459 -22.15 15.36 -15.62
C SER A 459 -21.95 15.97 -14.23
N LYS A 460 -21.70 15.14 -13.21
CA LYS A 460 -21.48 15.53 -11.82
C LYS A 460 -20.11 16.20 -11.60
N ILE A 461 -19.09 15.79 -12.36
CA ILE A 461 -17.71 16.31 -12.29
C ILE A 461 -17.65 17.84 -12.24
N ASP A 462 -18.33 18.52 -13.17
CA ASP A 462 -18.46 19.99 -13.20
C ASP A 462 -18.82 20.58 -11.83
N TRP A 463 -19.83 19.98 -11.18
CA TRP A 463 -20.38 20.48 -9.92
C TRP A 463 -19.44 20.21 -8.75
N VAL A 464 -18.84 19.02 -8.71
CA VAL A 464 -17.89 18.63 -7.67
C VAL A 464 -16.66 19.51 -7.72
N ASP A 465 -16.09 19.78 -8.89
CA ASP A 465 -14.94 20.68 -9.04
C ASP A 465 -15.30 22.14 -8.71
N MET A 466 -16.51 22.61 -9.06
CA MET A 466 -16.97 23.95 -8.67
C MET A 466 -17.31 24.09 -7.17
N ALA A 467 -17.66 23.00 -6.49
CA ALA A 467 -17.87 22.96 -5.04
C ALA A 467 -16.54 22.85 -4.27
N LEU A 468 -15.61 22.00 -4.75
CA LEU A 468 -14.23 21.93 -4.27
C LEU A 468 -13.56 23.30 -4.36
N LYS A 469 -13.62 23.96 -5.54
CA LYS A 469 -13.08 25.30 -5.75
C LYS A 469 -13.66 26.30 -4.75
N ALA A 470 -14.98 26.35 -4.61
CA ALA A 470 -15.66 27.26 -3.70
C ALA A 470 -15.26 27.06 -2.22
N ALA A 471 -15.07 25.81 -1.78
CA ALA A 471 -14.55 25.51 -0.45
C ALA A 471 -13.10 26.01 -0.26
N THR A 472 -12.25 25.84 -1.29
CA THR A 472 -10.84 26.29 -1.25
C THR A 472 -10.64 27.80 -1.39
N GLU A 473 -11.66 28.52 -1.87
CA GLU A 473 -11.69 29.99 -2.03
C GLU A 473 -12.52 30.70 -0.95
N LEU A 474 -12.97 29.99 0.08
CA LEU A 474 -13.75 30.55 1.18
C LEU A 474 -12.96 31.55 2.03
N GLU A 475 -13.37 32.82 1.98
CA GLU A 475 -13.03 33.82 2.99
C GLU A 475 -14.16 33.91 4.03
N ARG A 476 -13.83 33.74 5.33
CA ARG A 476 -14.81 33.85 6.42
C ARG A 476 -15.07 35.32 6.75
N ASN A 477 -16.33 35.74 6.76
CA ASN A 477 -16.72 37.11 7.08
C ASN A 477 -16.66 37.40 8.58
N LEU A 478 -16.52 38.67 8.94
CA LEU A 478 -16.73 39.16 10.32
C LEU A 478 -18.12 39.79 10.42
N VAL A 479 -19.01 39.10 11.13
CA VAL A 479 -20.43 39.45 11.32
C VAL A 479 -20.60 40.20 12.64
N TYR A 480 -21.56 41.13 12.69
CA TYR A 480 -21.91 41.88 13.91
C TYR A 480 -23.30 41.50 14.40
N ILE A 481 -23.37 40.78 15.52
CA ILE A 481 -24.63 40.33 16.13
C ILE A 481 -25.06 41.33 17.20
N PRO A 482 -26.30 41.84 17.18
CA PRO A 482 -26.82 42.73 18.21
C PRO A 482 -27.18 41.94 19.48
N ALA A 483 -26.59 42.31 20.62
CA ALA A 483 -26.90 41.73 21.92
C ALA A 483 -28.19 42.34 22.52
N GLU A 484 -28.72 41.70 23.57
CA GLU A 484 -29.97 42.10 24.26
C GLU A 484 -29.87 43.53 24.87
N ASP A 485 -28.66 44.02 25.16
CA ASP A 485 -28.40 45.38 25.67
C ASP A 485 -28.24 46.45 24.56
N GLY A 486 -28.32 46.06 23.29
CA GLY A 486 -28.12 46.92 22.13
C GLY A 486 -26.67 47.13 21.71
N THR A 487 -25.69 46.52 22.38
CA THR A 487 -24.31 46.45 21.87
C THR A 487 -24.23 45.53 20.64
N LYS A 488 -23.11 45.59 19.92
CA LYS A 488 -22.82 44.68 18.80
C LYS A 488 -21.56 43.91 19.09
N VAL A 489 -21.68 42.58 19.19
CA VAL A 489 -20.52 41.69 19.33
C VAL A 489 -20.10 41.24 17.94
N GLN A 490 -18.79 41.23 17.69
CA GLN A 490 -18.21 40.79 16.43
C GLN A 490 -17.85 39.31 16.53
N VAL A 491 -18.27 38.51 15.54
CA VAL A 491 -17.99 37.08 15.45
C VAL A 491 -17.51 36.72 14.04
N THR A 492 -16.67 35.70 13.92
CA THR A 492 -16.30 35.12 12.62
C THR A 492 -17.40 34.17 12.17
N GLU A 493 -17.88 34.33 10.93
CA GLU A 493 -18.81 33.41 10.28
C GLU A 493 -18.20 32.01 10.17
N ARG A 494 -18.95 30.98 10.56
CA ARG A 494 -18.54 29.57 10.49
C ARG A 494 -19.39 28.81 9.49
N CYS A 495 -18.76 28.07 8.57
CA CYS A 495 -19.44 27.60 7.37
C CYS A 495 -19.33 26.10 7.15
N TRP A 496 -20.40 25.33 7.35
CA TRP A 496 -20.45 23.95 6.87
C TRP A 496 -20.44 23.94 5.34
N PHE A 497 -19.39 23.40 4.72
CA PHE A 497 -19.30 23.15 3.28
C PHE A 497 -19.49 21.65 3.03
N ILE A 498 -20.53 21.25 2.31
CA ILE A 498 -20.92 19.84 2.11
C ILE A 498 -21.07 19.56 0.61
N ASN A 499 -20.27 18.65 0.08
CA ASN A 499 -20.17 18.33 -1.35
C ASN A 499 -20.59 16.87 -1.59
N TYR A 500 -21.86 16.64 -1.95
CA TYR A 500 -22.36 15.30 -2.26
C TYR A 500 -21.89 14.88 -3.64
N THR A 501 -21.13 13.80 -3.74
CA THR A 501 -20.60 13.30 -5.01
C THR A 501 -21.50 12.24 -5.67
N SER A 502 -22.60 11.86 -5.00
CA SER A 502 -23.58 10.85 -5.41
C SER A 502 -24.43 11.26 -6.63
N CYS A 503 -25.02 10.27 -7.31
CA CYS A 503 -25.77 10.43 -8.56
C CYS A 503 -26.90 9.41 -8.72
N THR A 504 -28.02 9.79 -9.36
CA THR A 504 -29.20 8.93 -9.52
C THR A 504 -29.71 8.68 -10.95
N GLN A 505 -29.13 9.29 -12.00
CA GLN A 505 -29.59 9.01 -13.39
C GLN A 505 -29.12 7.65 -13.93
N ASN A 506 -28.22 6.97 -13.23
CA ASN A 506 -27.76 5.61 -13.51
C ASN A 506 -27.66 4.85 -12.18
N ASN A 507 -27.42 3.54 -12.26
CA ASN A 507 -26.87 2.72 -11.17
C ASN A 507 -25.79 3.49 -10.36
N PRO A 508 -25.95 3.66 -9.02
CA PRO A 508 -25.06 4.51 -8.22
C PRO A 508 -23.59 4.10 -8.29
N PHE A 509 -23.29 2.80 -8.20
CA PHE A 509 -21.93 2.25 -8.35
C PHE A 509 -21.25 2.71 -9.65
N THR A 510 -21.95 2.64 -10.79
CA THR A 510 -21.42 3.06 -12.10
C THR A 510 -21.13 4.56 -12.15
N ALA A 511 -21.88 5.38 -11.41
CA ALA A 511 -21.61 6.82 -11.30
C ALA A 511 -20.49 7.13 -10.30
N ALA A 512 -20.50 6.51 -9.12
CA ALA A 512 -19.46 6.61 -8.09
C ALA A 512 -18.08 6.28 -8.67
N ARG A 513 -17.97 5.17 -9.41
CA ARG A 513 -16.80 4.80 -10.23
C ARG A 513 -16.22 5.96 -11.04
N VAL A 514 -17.06 6.77 -11.70
CA VAL A 514 -16.61 7.89 -12.54
C VAL A 514 -16.21 9.10 -11.69
N VAL A 515 -16.98 9.42 -10.65
CA VAL A 515 -16.73 10.61 -9.83
C VAL A 515 -15.56 10.39 -8.86
N ASN A 516 -15.42 9.20 -8.28
CA ASN A 516 -14.31 8.82 -7.41
C ASN A 516 -13.01 8.71 -8.22
N GLU A 517 -13.03 8.13 -9.43
CA GLU A 517 -11.87 8.15 -10.33
C GLU A 517 -11.47 9.58 -10.76
N HIS A 518 -12.43 10.49 -10.90
CA HIS A 518 -12.14 11.91 -11.11
C HIS A 518 -11.53 12.58 -9.86
N LEU A 519 -12.14 12.38 -8.68
CA LEU A 519 -11.62 12.87 -7.40
C LEU A 519 -10.16 12.46 -7.23
N TYR A 520 -9.85 11.16 -7.36
CA TYR A 520 -8.50 10.61 -7.27
C TYR A 520 -7.45 11.29 -8.17
N LYS A 521 -7.87 11.81 -9.33
CA LYS A 521 -7.02 12.52 -10.31
C LYS A 521 -7.06 14.05 -10.17
N SER A 522 -8.00 14.57 -9.40
CA SER A 522 -8.16 16.02 -9.17
C SER A 522 -6.98 16.57 -8.38
N SER A 523 -6.48 17.73 -8.79
CA SER A 523 -5.42 18.46 -8.04
C SER A 523 -5.87 18.88 -6.64
N TYR A 524 -7.18 18.93 -6.39
CA TYR A 524 -7.70 19.12 -5.04
C TYR A 524 -7.53 17.88 -4.15
N ILE A 525 -7.32 16.69 -4.70
CA ILE A 525 -7.17 15.44 -3.93
C ILE A 525 -5.74 14.90 -3.97
N ASN A 526 -5.11 14.87 -5.15
CA ASN A 526 -3.79 14.30 -5.36
C ASN A 526 -2.77 15.35 -5.86
N SER A 527 -1.55 15.31 -5.32
CA SER A 527 -0.48 16.29 -5.56
C SER A 527 0.60 15.84 -6.56
N THR A 528 0.56 14.60 -7.04
CA THR A 528 1.66 14.02 -7.84
C THR A 528 1.82 14.67 -9.22
N GLY A 529 2.83 15.52 -9.39
CA GLY A 529 3.41 15.83 -10.70
C GLY A 529 3.69 17.31 -11.03
N ILE A 530 3.26 18.28 -10.22
CA ILE A 530 3.46 19.72 -10.50
C ILE A 530 3.84 20.46 -9.21
N GLU A 531 4.86 21.32 -9.24
CA GLU A 531 5.27 22.07 -8.04
C GLU A 531 4.21 23.05 -7.55
N SER A 532 3.43 23.65 -8.46
CA SER A 532 2.41 24.65 -8.11
C SER A 532 1.19 24.07 -7.38
N THR A 533 0.89 22.78 -7.51
CA THR A 533 -0.29 22.17 -6.85
C THR A 533 -0.05 21.83 -5.38
N LYS A 534 1.21 21.79 -4.90
CA LYS A 534 1.55 21.51 -3.48
C LYS A 534 0.85 22.44 -2.48
N ALA A 535 0.44 23.64 -2.90
CA ALA A 535 -0.35 24.57 -2.10
C ALA A 535 -1.85 24.22 -2.08
N ASP A 536 -2.44 23.83 -3.21
CA ASP A 536 -3.87 23.51 -3.34
C ASP A 536 -4.23 22.21 -2.61
N CYS A 537 -3.34 21.21 -2.63
CA CYS A 537 -3.54 19.93 -1.93
C CYS A 537 -3.52 20.03 -0.39
N ARG A 538 -3.35 21.25 0.16
CA ARG A 538 -3.39 21.56 1.60
C ARG A 538 -4.55 22.50 1.97
N LYS A 539 -5.31 22.98 0.99
CA LYS A 539 -6.49 23.80 1.25
C LYS A 539 -7.60 22.90 1.81
N HIS A 540 -8.43 23.51 2.66
CA HIS A 540 -9.66 22.90 3.14
C HIS A 540 -10.64 22.70 1.97
N ILE A 541 -11.25 21.51 1.86
CA ILE A 541 -12.17 21.16 0.76
C ILE A 541 -13.61 20.85 1.24
N GLY A 542 -13.92 21.10 2.52
CA GLY A 542 -15.22 20.79 3.12
C GLY A 542 -15.39 19.31 3.46
N ILE A 543 -16.65 18.94 3.66
CA ILE A 543 -17.10 17.55 3.80
C ILE A 543 -17.35 17.00 2.40
N ILE A 544 -16.66 15.92 2.03
CA ILE A 544 -16.87 15.21 0.76
C ILE A 544 -17.73 13.98 1.07
N VAL A 545 -18.97 13.96 0.58
CA VAL A 545 -19.95 12.93 0.90
C VAL A 545 -20.16 12.03 -0.31
N SER A 546 -19.62 10.81 -0.26
CA SER A 546 -19.47 9.96 -1.45
C SER A 546 -20.22 8.64 -1.37
N ASP A 547 -20.64 8.17 -2.54
CA ASP A 547 -20.98 6.77 -2.79
C ASP A 547 -19.69 5.95 -2.93
N PHE A 548 -19.68 4.71 -2.46
CA PHE A 548 -18.60 3.73 -2.61
C PHE A 548 -17.21 4.30 -2.30
N VAL A 549 -17.09 4.97 -1.17
CA VAL A 549 -15.79 5.38 -0.62
C VAL A 549 -14.96 4.16 -0.21
N ASP A 550 -13.65 4.37 -0.06
CA ASP A 550 -12.72 3.39 0.47
C ASP A 550 -11.67 4.07 1.38
N ALA A 551 -10.82 3.27 2.03
CA ALA A 551 -9.79 3.78 2.94
C ALA A 551 -8.74 4.70 2.27
N SER A 552 -8.50 4.57 0.97
CA SER A 552 -7.52 5.38 0.24
C SER A 552 -8.08 6.75 -0.17
N LEU A 553 -9.34 6.82 -0.62
CA LEU A 553 -10.05 8.09 -0.85
C LEU A 553 -10.31 8.81 0.48
N ALA A 554 -10.74 8.08 1.52
CA ALA A 554 -10.93 8.64 2.87
C ALA A 554 -9.63 9.24 3.42
N ARG A 555 -8.51 8.50 3.36
CA ARG A 555 -7.16 8.99 3.69
C ARG A 555 -6.78 10.23 2.88
N SER A 556 -7.04 10.23 1.57
CA SER A 556 -6.75 11.35 0.68
C SER A 556 -7.54 12.62 1.03
N ILE A 557 -8.65 12.50 1.74
CA ILE A 557 -9.41 13.63 2.31
C ILE A 557 -8.85 14.00 3.69
N TYR A 558 -8.78 13.07 4.66
CA TYR A 558 -8.46 13.43 6.04
C TYR A 558 -7.01 13.85 6.29
N GLN A 559 -6.03 13.37 5.50
CA GLN A 559 -4.61 13.68 5.71
C GLN A 559 -4.26 15.17 5.53
N ARG A 560 -5.16 15.97 4.96
CA ARG A 560 -5.08 17.44 4.82
C ARG A 560 -5.07 18.18 6.15
N ASN A 561 -5.66 17.56 7.17
CA ASN A 561 -5.89 18.20 8.46
C ASN A 561 -4.62 18.26 9.32
N TYR A 562 -3.60 17.47 8.93
CA TYR A 562 -2.30 17.33 9.57
C TYR A 562 -1.40 18.54 9.34
N ASN A 563 -0.53 18.82 10.32
CA ASN A 563 0.49 19.87 10.19
C ASN A 563 1.84 19.24 9.76
N ASP A 564 2.43 19.73 8.66
CA ASP A 564 3.68 19.21 8.04
C ASP A 564 4.88 19.03 8.99
N ALA A 565 4.88 19.73 10.13
CA ALA A 565 5.96 19.74 11.09
C ALA A 565 5.86 18.63 12.16
N GLN A 566 4.74 17.91 12.25
CA GLN A 566 4.49 16.93 13.31
C GLN A 566 4.05 15.55 12.80
N HIS A 567 3.20 15.48 11.78
CA HIS A 567 2.75 14.20 11.21
C HIS A 567 3.17 14.07 9.74
N LYS A 568 4.49 14.06 9.50
CA LYS A 568 5.02 13.50 8.26
C LYS A 568 4.82 11.99 8.33
N GLN A 569 4.04 11.43 7.41
CA GLN A 569 3.97 9.97 7.24
C GLN A 569 5.40 9.44 7.10
N THR A 570 5.83 8.57 8.00
CA THR A 570 7.25 8.24 8.16
C THR A 570 7.79 7.58 6.89
N VAL A 571 8.58 8.29 6.10
CA VAL A 571 9.38 7.71 5.02
C VAL A 571 10.40 6.77 5.67
N SER A 572 9.99 5.51 5.78
CA SER A 572 10.67 4.52 6.62
C SER A 572 11.89 3.97 5.91
N CYS A 573 12.96 4.76 5.93
CA CYS A 573 14.28 4.33 5.53
C CYS A 573 14.82 3.36 6.60
N TYR A 574 15.13 2.14 6.18
CA TYR A 574 15.80 1.15 7.04
C TYR A 574 17.27 1.55 7.13
N LEU A 575 17.73 1.91 8.32
CA LEU A 575 19.13 2.30 8.54
C LEU A 575 20.07 1.15 8.12
N PRO A 576 21.12 1.43 7.34
CA PRO A 576 22.15 0.44 7.03
C PRO A 576 22.79 -0.06 8.34
N THR A 577 22.80 -1.37 8.57
CA THR A 577 23.35 -1.94 9.80
C THR A 577 24.88 -1.96 9.80
N ARG A 578 25.48 -1.85 8.61
CA ARG A 578 26.92 -1.78 8.32
C ARG A 578 27.15 -1.19 6.92
N MET A 579 28.39 -0.87 6.59
CA MET A 579 28.84 -0.57 5.22
C MET A 579 30.08 -1.36 4.86
N ARG A 580 30.38 -1.52 3.57
CA ARG A 580 31.45 -2.40 3.10
C ARG A 580 32.27 -1.76 1.98
N MET A 581 33.60 -1.78 2.07
CA MET A 581 34.52 -1.37 0.98
C MET A 581 35.69 -2.33 0.85
N THR A 582 36.42 -2.29 -0.27
CA THR A 582 37.76 -2.91 -0.35
C THR A 582 38.81 -1.95 0.21
N TYR A 583 39.85 -2.50 0.83
CA TYR A 583 41.01 -1.70 1.22
C TYR A 583 41.62 -0.95 0.03
N GLY A 584 41.92 0.34 0.20
CA GLY A 584 42.49 1.20 -0.82
C GLY A 584 41.47 1.85 -1.78
N ASP A 585 40.17 1.60 -1.60
CA ASP A 585 39.10 2.30 -2.29
C ASP A 585 38.77 3.62 -1.55
N SER A 586 37.97 4.51 -2.14
CA SER A 586 37.54 5.73 -1.44
C SER A 586 36.41 5.43 -0.46
N LEU A 587 36.37 6.14 0.67
CA LEU A 587 35.26 6.08 1.62
C LEU A 587 33.93 6.57 1.02
N SER A 588 33.97 7.33 -0.09
CA SER A 588 32.77 7.65 -0.90
C SER A 588 32.16 6.44 -1.61
N ASP A 589 32.94 5.39 -1.82
CA ASP A 589 32.60 4.25 -2.68
C ASP A 589 32.14 3.05 -1.83
N ALA A 590 32.08 3.24 -0.50
CA ALA A 590 31.66 2.23 0.47
C ALA A 590 30.16 1.89 0.31
N SER A 591 29.88 0.63 0.00
CA SER A 591 28.53 0.12 -0.20
C SER A 591 27.83 -0.11 1.14
N LEU A 592 26.84 0.74 1.47
CA LEU A 592 25.97 0.56 2.63
C LEU A 592 25.15 -0.72 2.49
N GLN A 593 25.21 -1.61 3.50
CA GLN A 593 24.60 -2.94 3.48
C GLN A 593 23.32 -2.96 4.31
N ASP A 594 22.39 -3.85 3.93
CA ASP A 594 21.12 -4.17 4.62
C ASP A 594 20.12 -3.01 4.79
N GLY A 595 20.54 -1.76 4.59
CA GLY A 595 19.68 -0.59 4.55
C GLY A 595 18.80 -0.56 3.30
N LYS A 596 17.57 -0.08 3.45
CA LYS A 596 16.57 0.01 2.40
C LYS A 596 15.92 1.38 2.39
N THR A 597 15.85 1.98 1.21
CA THR A 597 15.24 3.29 0.98
C THR A 597 13.92 3.12 0.21
N VAL A 598 13.15 4.21 0.12
CA VAL A 598 11.88 4.22 -0.62
C VAL A 598 12.09 5.09 -1.87
N GLY A 599 11.89 4.51 -3.06
CA GLY A 599 12.22 5.18 -4.32
C GLY A 599 13.73 5.22 -4.60
N GLU A 600 14.19 6.24 -5.31
CA GLU A 600 15.60 6.46 -5.70
C GLU A 600 16.43 7.12 -4.56
N GLY A 601 15.83 7.36 -3.39
CA GLY A 601 16.52 7.95 -2.23
C GLY A 601 17.70 7.09 -1.76
N HIS A 602 18.72 7.73 -1.20
CA HIS A 602 19.96 7.06 -0.78
C HIS A 602 20.52 7.61 0.53
N PHE A 603 21.45 6.86 1.15
CA PHE A 603 22.16 7.28 2.35
C PHE A 603 23.56 7.79 1.99
N ARG A 604 24.03 8.85 2.65
CA ARG A 604 25.31 9.50 2.38
C ARG A 604 26.13 9.67 3.66
N LEU A 605 27.45 9.47 3.56
CA LEU A 605 28.41 9.66 4.64
C LEU A 605 28.77 11.14 4.85
N VAL A 606 28.94 11.53 6.11
CA VAL A 606 29.34 12.89 6.50
C VAL A 606 30.86 12.96 6.72
N GLY A 607 31.56 13.83 5.97
CA GLY A 607 32.99 14.14 6.21
C GLY A 607 33.99 13.16 5.60
N SER A 608 33.74 12.64 4.40
CA SER A 608 34.57 11.64 3.71
C SER A 608 35.91 12.20 3.19
N SER A 609 36.97 12.16 4.00
CA SER A 609 38.34 12.52 3.57
C SER A 609 39.48 11.67 4.16
N ASN A 610 39.17 10.62 4.93
CA ASN A 610 40.15 9.74 5.55
C ASN A 610 40.34 8.43 4.76
N VAL A 611 41.60 8.03 4.54
CA VAL A 611 41.96 6.68 4.05
C VAL A 611 41.95 5.72 5.24
N LEU A 612 41.31 4.56 5.07
CA LEU A 612 41.15 3.55 6.13
C LEU A 612 41.91 2.26 5.78
N ASN A 613 42.35 1.51 6.79
CA ASN A 613 42.96 0.19 6.66
C ASN A 613 42.03 -0.91 7.24
N VAL A 614 42.32 -2.19 7.01
CA VAL A 614 41.42 -3.29 7.44
C VAL A 614 41.21 -3.31 8.95
N ALA A 615 42.20 -2.85 9.73
CA ALA A 615 42.10 -2.71 11.19
C ALA A 615 41.15 -1.60 11.66
N ALA A 616 40.66 -0.74 10.76
CA ALA A 616 39.58 0.21 11.04
C ALA A 616 38.17 -0.40 10.92
N SER A 617 38.04 -1.68 10.56
CA SER A 617 36.75 -2.38 10.58
C SER A 617 36.08 -2.29 11.96
N GLY A 618 34.77 -2.09 11.99
CA GLY A 618 33.99 -1.81 13.20
C GLY A 618 33.93 -0.32 13.61
N HIS A 619 34.69 0.59 13.00
CA HIS A 619 34.55 2.03 13.25
C HIS A 619 33.23 2.56 12.68
N ALA A 620 32.47 3.30 13.50
CA ALA A 620 31.17 3.84 13.13
C ALA A 620 31.27 5.28 12.60
N PHE A 621 30.64 5.54 11.45
CA PHE A 621 30.61 6.83 10.77
C PHE A 621 29.19 7.40 10.70
N ALA A 622 29.07 8.72 10.74
CA ALA A 622 27.78 9.41 10.73
C ALA A 622 27.18 9.48 9.32
N ILE A 623 25.86 9.24 9.21
CA ILE A 623 25.12 9.21 7.93
C ILE A 623 23.90 10.14 7.90
N GLU A 624 23.62 10.66 6.71
CA GLU A 624 22.42 11.42 6.35
C GLU A 624 21.56 10.61 5.38
N TYR A 625 20.23 10.80 5.39
CA TYR A 625 19.35 10.30 4.33
C TYR A 625 19.02 11.42 3.34
N VAL A 626 19.36 11.18 2.07
CA VAL A 626 19.08 12.02 0.92
C VAL A 626 17.87 11.46 0.21
N ASP A 627 16.74 12.14 0.33
CA ASP A 627 15.52 11.79 -0.39
C ASP A 627 15.64 12.25 -1.84
N VAL A 628 15.23 11.41 -2.80
CA VAL A 628 15.26 11.73 -4.23
C VAL A 628 13.83 11.66 -4.74
N ASP A 629 13.30 12.80 -5.21
CA ASP A 629 11.93 12.86 -5.70
C ASP A 629 11.76 12.21 -7.09
N ALA A 630 10.51 12.07 -7.55
CA ALA A 630 10.19 11.48 -8.86
C ALA A 630 10.65 12.32 -10.08
N LEU A 631 11.36 13.43 -9.86
CA LEU A 631 11.99 14.27 -10.88
C LEU A 631 13.54 14.23 -10.79
N GLY A 632 14.10 13.56 -9.78
CA GLY A 632 15.54 13.44 -9.55
C GLY A 632 16.16 14.52 -8.66
N ASN A 633 15.36 15.28 -7.90
CA ASN A 633 15.88 16.31 -7.00
C ASN A 633 16.30 15.71 -5.65
N GLU A 634 17.56 15.93 -5.24
CA GLU A 634 18.06 15.54 -3.92
C GLU A 634 17.64 16.52 -2.80
N THR A 635 17.05 15.99 -1.73
CA THR A 635 16.79 16.73 -0.48
C THR A 635 17.39 15.99 0.71
N VAL A 636 18.41 16.59 1.34
CA VAL A 636 18.97 16.07 2.61
C VAL A 636 17.92 16.24 3.70
N THR A 637 17.47 15.14 4.29
CA THR A 637 16.35 15.18 5.26
C THR A 637 16.80 15.57 6.67
N GLU A 638 17.80 14.87 7.20
CA GLU A 638 18.56 15.16 8.43
C GLU A 638 19.64 14.08 8.63
N LEU A 639 20.44 14.20 9.70
CA LEU A 639 21.34 13.15 10.18
C LEU A 639 20.50 11.99 10.75
N ARG A 640 20.70 10.76 10.26
CA ARG A 640 19.84 9.61 10.63
C ARG A 640 20.47 8.58 11.55
N GLY A 641 21.80 8.54 11.67
CA GLY A 641 22.47 7.59 12.58
C GLY A 641 23.98 7.48 12.38
N HIS A 642 24.55 6.41 12.96
CA HIS A 642 25.93 6.00 12.78
C HIS A 642 25.99 4.55 12.31
N VAL A 643 26.90 4.23 11.37
CA VAL A 643 27.00 2.91 10.74
C VAL A 643 28.45 2.40 10.81
N PRO A 644 28.70 1.16 11.30
CA PRO A 644 30.04 0.54 11.30
C PRO A 644 30.48 0.10 9.91
N ILE A 645 31.78 0.15 9.63
CA ILE A 645 32.34 -0.36 8.36
C ILE A 645 33.01 -1.73 8.50
N ASP A 646 32.78 -2.61 7.52
CA ASP A 646 33.57 -3.81 7.24
C ASP A 646 34.51 -3.49 6.06
N ILE A 647 35.82 -3.67 6.23
CA ILE A 647 36.81 -3.37 5.17
C ILE A 647 37.45 -4.67 4.70
N ASP A 648 37.17 -5.08 3.45
CA ASP A 648 37.71 -6.29 2.86
C ASP A 648 39.21 -6.14 2.50
N PRO A 649 40.06 -7.15 2.78
CA PRO A 649 41.42 -7.19 2.27
C PRO A 649 41.45 -7.17 0.74
N ARG A 650 42.26 -6.28 0.15
CA ARG A 650 42.35 -6.17 -1.33
C ARG A 650 43.01 -7.40 -1.93
N ALA A 651 42.41 -7.95 -2.98
CA ALA A 651 42.96 -9.09 -3.70
C ALA A 651 44.20 -8.70 -4.52
N LEU A 652 45.26 -9.51 -4.44
CA LEU A 652 46.51 -9.37 -5.17
C LEU A 652 46.76 -10.56 -6.10
N THR A 653 47.27 -10.28 -7.30
CA THR A 653 47.72 -11.30 -8.26
C THR A 653 49.26 -11.31 -8.32
N PRO A 654 49.93 -12.43 -7.98
CA PRO A 654 51.37 -12.54 -8.10
C PRO A 654 51.79 -12.84 -9.55
N HIS A 655 52.73 -12.05 -10.06
CA HIS A 655 53.39 -12.26 -11.36
C HIS A 655 54.87 -12.57 -11.15
N PHE A 656 55.38 -13.62 -11.78
CA PHE A 656 56.71 -14.14 -11.49
C PHE A 656 57.78 -13.63 -12.46
N GLU A 657 58.85 -13.08 -11.90
CA GLU A 657 59.99 -12.52 -12.61
C GLU A 657 61.27 -13.32 -12.30
N GLY A 658 62.23 -13.34 -13.24
CA GLY A 658 63.50 -14.07 -13.07
C GLY A 658 63.44 -15.58 -13.33
N LEU A 659 62.39 -16.08 -13.97
CA LEU A 659 62.21 -17.50 -14.31
C LEU A 659 63.17 -18.05 -15.41
N GLU A 660 63.94 -17.18 -16.08
CA GLU A 660 64.83 -17.54 -17.18
C GLU A 660 66.33 -17.57 -16.78
N GLY A 661 67.13 -18.36 -17.52
CA GLY A 661 68.60 -18.36 -17.40
C GLY A 661 69.15 -19.01 -16.12
N LEU A 662 68.31 -19.65 -15.33
CA LEU A 662 68.62 -20.32 -14.06
C LEU A 662 69.49 -21.57 -14.28
N LYS A 663 70.45 -21.82 -13.37
CA LYS A 663 71.39 -22.97 -13.47
C LYS A 663 71.53 -23.71 -12.15
N ALA A 664 71.73 -25.02 -12.24
CA ALA A 664 71.98 -25.88 -11.10
C ALA A 664 73.23 -25.43 -10.33
N GLY A 665 73.13 -25.33 -9.00
CA GLY A 665 74.21 -24.83 -8.14
C GLY A 665 74.35 -23.31 -8.03
N GLU A 666 73.55 -22.51 -8.77
CA GLU A 666 73.33 -21.09 -8.45
C GLU A 666 72.18 -20.96 -7.42
N ASP A 667 72.10 -19.84 -6.69
CA ASP A 667 70.93 -19.56 -5.85
C ASP A 667 69.73 -19.16 -6.71
N VAL A 668 68.90 -20.16 -7.02
CA VAL A 668 67.65 -20.01 -7.77
C VAL A 668 66.59 -19.25 -6.98
N ARG A 669 66.54 -19.38 -5.64
CA ARG A 669 65.50 -18.75 -4.81
C ARG A 669 65.71 -17.25 -4.68
N ALA A 670 66.97 -16.80 -4.63
CA ALA A 670 67.32 -15.38 -4.65
C ALA A 670 67.18 -14.70 -6.03
N LYS A 671 66.94 -15.46 -7.11
CA LYS A 671 66.78 -14.93 -8.48
C LYS A 671 65.33 -14.77 -8.92
N ILE A 672 64.41 -15.55 -8.34
CA ILE A 672 62.99 -15.50 -8.67
C ILE A 672 62.29 -14.54 -7.72
N ALA A 673 61.60 -13.55 -8.28
CA ALA A 673 60.77 -12.59 -7.55
C ALA A 673 59.30 -12.72 -7.96
N ALA A 674 58.41 -12.18 -7.13
CA ALA A 674 57.01 -11.96 -7.52
C ALA A 674 56.63 -10.49 -7.33
N SER A 675 56.26 -9.83 -8.42
CA SER A 675 55.54 -8.56 -8.36
C SER A 675 54.06 -8.83 -8.05
N LEU A 676 53.41 -7.91 -7.33
CA LEU A 676 52.03 -8.06 -6.86
C LEU A 676 51.14 -7.01 -7.52
N GLU A 677 50.37 -7.43 -8.52
CA GLU A 677 49.36 -6.59 -9.17
C GLU A 677 48.20 -6.32 -8.20
N GLY A 678 47.69 -5.08 -8.22
CA GLY A 678 46.65 -4.59 -7.31
C GLY A 678 47.18 -3.92 -6.03
N LYS A 679 48.47 -4.08 -5.69
CA LYS A 679 49.08 -3.51 -4.49
C LYS A 679 49.18 -1.98 -4.59
N LEU A 680 48.86 -1.27 -3.50
CA LEU A 680 49.06 0.17 -3.40
C LEU A 680 50.57 0.53 -3.41
N GLU A 681 50.90 1.68 -4.01
CA GLU A 681 52.30 2.10 -4.24
C GLU A 681 53.10 2.30 -2.95
N THR A 682 52.44 2.77 -1.88
CA THR A 682 53.04 3.04 -0.57
C THR A 682 53.30 1.82 0.29
N ASP A 683 52.79 0.64 -0.09
CA ASP A 683 52.58 -0.43 0.88
C ASP A 683 53.71 -1.45 0.96
N ALA A 684 54.19 -1.66 2.20
CA ALA A 684 55.11 -2.72 2.57
C ALA A 684 54.40 -4.10 2.61
N CYS A 685 54.14 -4.66 1.43
CA CYS A 685 53.61 -6.00 1.24
C CYS A 685 54.38 -6.73 0.12
N THR A 686 54.79 -7.98 0.37
CA THR A 686 55.51 -8.88 -0.56
C THR A 686 54.97 -10.31 -0.47
N ALA A 687 55.22 -11.15 -1.48
CA ALA A 687 54.78 -12.54 -1.49
C ALA A 687 55.80 -13.47 -0.82
N GLN A 688 55.33 -14.41 0.01
CA GLN A 688 56.13 -15.57 0.43
C GLN A 688 56.11 -16.62 -0.67
N LEU A 689 57.27 -17.00 -1.19
CA LEU A 689 57.37 -17.96 -2.30
C LEU A 689 57.55 -19.40 -1.80
N GLU A 690 56.85 -20.34 -2.43
CA GLU A 690 57.03 -21.78 -2.27
C GLU A 690 57.45 -22.41 -3.59
N PHE A 691 58.47 -23.27 -3.55
CA PHE A 691 59.00 -23.99 -4.69
C PHE A 691 58.57 -25.46 -4.65
N VAL A 692 58.29 -26.04 -5.80
CA VAL A 692 57.64 -27.34 -5.94
C VAL A 692 58.31 -28.11 -7.10
N HIS A 693 58.53 -29.41 -6.93
CA HIS A 693 59.01 -30.30 -8.00
C HIS A 693 57.96 -30.43 -9.11
N ASP A 694 58.38 -30.57 -10.38
CA ASP A 694 57.44 -30.94 -11.45
C ASP A 694 57.00 -32.40 -11.36
N ALA A 695 55.71 -32.65 -11.64
CA ALA A 695 55.08 -33.96 -11.66
C ALA A 695 54.44 -34.26 -13.03
N ASN A 696 55.25 -34.22 -14.09
CA ASN A 696 54.87 -34.43 -15.50
C ASN A 696 54.09 -33.24 -16.11
N GLY A 697 54.58 -32.02 -15.91
CA GLY A 697 53.96 -30.79 -16.41
C GLY A 697 52.90 -30.21 -15.49
N ALA A 698 53.00 -30.46 -14.18
CA ALA A 698 52.11 -29.96 -13.14
C ALA A 698 52.84 -29.81 -11.80
N PRO A 699 52.40 -28.93 -10.88
CA PRO A 699 52.98 -28.82 -9.54
C PRO A 699 52.85 -30.13 -8.74
N GLY A 700 53.98 -30.71 -8.35
CA GLY A 700 54.09 -31.92 -7.54
C GLY A 700 54.26 -31.64 -6.04
N THR A 701 55.31 -32.19 -5.45
CA THR A 701 55.63 -32.04 -4.02
C THR A 701 56.48 -30.79 -3.73
N THR A 702 56.11 -30.03 -2.70
CA THR A 702 56.87 -28.88 -2.18
C THR A 702 58.32 -29.26 -1.84
N MET A 703 59.27 -28.42 -2.25
CA MET A 703 60.69 -28.55 -1.93
C MET A 703 60.99 -28.09 -0.50
N ALA A 704 61.89 -28.78 0.19
CA ALA A 704 62.33 -28.40 1.53
C ALA A 704 63.12 -27.08 1.50
N GLU A 705 63.16 -26.38 2.64
CA GLU A 705 64.00 -25.19 2.80
C GLU A 705 65.49 -25.60 2.80
N GLY A 706 66.31 -24.92 1.99
CA GLY A 706 67.71 -25.30 1.73
C GLY A 706 67.91 -26.44 0.71
N GLU A 707 66.85 -27.02 0.14
CA GLU A 707 66.97 -28.02 -0.93
C GLU A 707 67.52 -27.39 -2.22
N THR A 708 68.59 -27.99 -2.76
CA THR A 708 69.32 -27.52 -3.95
C THR A 708 68.65 -27.92 -5.25
N PHE A 709 68.50 -26.97 -6.18
CA PHE A 709 67.96 -27.23 -7.51
C PHE A 709 68.99 -27.98 -8.39
N ALA A 710 68.57 -29.13 -8.91
CA ALA A 710 69.27 -29.86 -9.96
C ALA A 710 68.84 -29.34 -11.35
N ALA A 711 69.38 -29.92 -12.42
CA ALA A 711 68.89 -29.61 -13.76
C ALA A 711 67.53 -30.29 -14.01
N GLY A 712 66.51 -29.50 -14.37
CA GLY A 712 65.13 -29.99 -14.52
C GLY A 712 64.08 -28.87 -14.52
N THR A 713 62.81 -29.26 -14.63
CA THR A 713 61.65 -28.36 -14.54
C THR A 713 61.13 -28.32 -13.11
N TYR A 714 60.74 -27.14 -12.65
CA TYR A 714 60.20 -26.87 -11.33
C TYR A 714 59.03 -25.88 -11.43
N TRP A 715 58.28 -25.74 -10.34
CA TRP A 715 57.22 -24.75 -10.20
C TRP A 715 57.48 -23.83 -9.00
N VAL A 716 57.03 -22.58 -9.10
CA VAL A 716 56.99 -21.59 -8.01
C VAL A 716 55.57 -21.07 -7.86
N ARG A 717 55.17 -20.78 -6.62
CA ARG A 717 53.85 -20.20 -6.28
C ARG A 717 53.92 -19.30 -5.05
N ALA A 718 52.93 -18.43 -4.90
CA ALA A 718 52.75 -17.62 -3.70
C ALA A 718 52.02 -18.42 -2.61
N LYS A 719 52.63 -18.52 -1.43
CA LYS A 719 52.11 -19.24 -0.24
C LYS A 719 51.33 -18.33 0.71
N GLY A 720 51.63 -17.05 0.69
CA GLY A 720 51.08 -16.04 1.61
C GLY A 720 51.72 -14.67 1.35
N LEU A 721 51.39 -13.70 2.20
CA LEU A 721 51.90 -12.32 2.11
C LEU A 721 52.68 -11.95 3.37
N LEU A 722 53.67 -11.08 3.23
CA LEU A 722 54.61 -10.65 4.27
C LEU A 722 54.78 -9.12 4.27
N GLY A 723 55.09 -8.56 5.44
CA GLY A 723 55.25 -7.12 5.66
C GLY A 723 54.07 -6.49 6.40
N ASP A 724 54.26 -5.28 6.93
CA ASP A 724 53.33 -4.62 7.86
C ASP A 724 51.94 -4.36 7.26
N ALA A 725 51.87 -4.20 5.94
CA ALA A 725 50.60 -4.00 5.23
C ALA A 725 49.89 -5.32 4.85
N ALA A 726 50.52 -6.49 5.02
CA ALA A 726 50.02 -7.77 4.50
C ALA A 726 48.62 -8.15 5.01
N GLN A 727 48.26 -7.74 6.25
CA GLN A 727 46.91 -7.94 6.81
C GLN A 727 45.79 -7.22 6.04
N ASN A 728 46.12 -6.21 5.22
CA ASN A 728 45.17 -5.47 4.42
C ASN A 728 44.93 -6.09 3.02
N TYR A 729 45.55 -7.25 2.74
CA TYR A 729 45.54 -7.89 1.43
C TYR A 729 45.21 -9.38 1.51
N THR A 730 44.79 -9.96 0.39
CA THR A 730 44.62 -11.40 0.21
C THR A 730 45.17 -11.83 -1.16
N LEU A 731 45.54 -13.10 -1.34
CA LEU A 731 45.97 -13.63 -2.63
C LEU A 731 44.74 -14.08 -3.45
N ALA A 732 44.61 -13.56 -4.67
CA ALA A 732 43.57 -13.98 -5.61
C ALA A 732 43.77 -15.41 -6.11
N SER A 733 45.03 -15.86 -6.19
CA SER A 733 45.44 -17.24 -6.47
C SER A 733 46.89 -17.45 -5.99
N ASP A 734 47.39 -18.69 -6.02
CA ASP A 734 48.81 -18.98 -5.79
C ASP A 734 49.70 -18.65 -7.01
N GLY A 735 49.10 -18.37 -8.17
CA GLY A 735 49.78 -17.91 -9.39
C GLY A 735 50.79 -18.89 -9.98
N ALA A 736 50.65 -20.20 -9.71
CA ALA A 736 51.69 -21.19 -9.95
C ALA A 736 52.29 -21.15 -11.38
N ALA A 737 53.60 -20.88 -11.47
CA ALA A 737 54.35 -20.75 -12.71
C ALA A 737 55.48 -21.79 -12.79
N SER A 738 55.72 -22.35 -13.98
CA SER A 738 56.81 -23.30 -14.22
C SER A 738 58.07 -22.62 -14.75
N PHE A 739 59.23 -23.18 -14.41
CA PHE A 739 60.54 -22.71 -14.85
C PHE A 739 61.53 -23.87 -15.03
N THR A 740 62.59 -23.63 -15.79
CA THR A 740 63.61 -24.65 -16.10
C THR A 740 64.97 -24.24 -15.54
N VAL A 741 65.60 -25.13 -14.79
CA VAL A 741 66.97 -25.00 -14.30
C VAL A 741 67.90 -25.78 -15.22
N ALA A 742 68.83 -25.09 -15.88
CA ALA A 742 69.81 -25.70 -16.77
C ALA A 742 70.95 -26.37 -16.00
N ALA A 743 71.61 -27.37 -16.60
CA ALA A 743 72.85 -27.91 -16.06
C ALA A 743 73.95 -26.84 -16.06
N SER A 744 74.76 -26.80 -15.00
CA SER A 744 75.92 -25.91 -14.88
C SER A 744 77.00 -26.29 -15.90
N GLY A 745 77.00 -25.62 -17.05
CA GLY A 745 77.95 -25.88 -18.13
C GLY A 745 79.41 -25.66 -17.70
N SER A 746 80.18 -26.74 -17.65
CA SER A 746 81.62 -26.69 -17.41
C SER A 746 82.34 -26.04 -18.59
N ALA A 747 82.93 -24.87 -18.38
CA ALA A 747 83.73 -24.20 -19.40
C ALA A 747 85.08 -24.90 -19.59
N GLY A 748 85.32 -25.42 -20.80
CA GLY A 748 86.62 -25.97 -21.24
C GLY A 748 86.52 -27.40 -21.80
N GLY A 749 86.95 -27.61 -23.05
CA GLY A 749 86.88 -28.92 -23.69
C GLY A 749 87.09 -28.92 -25.22
N THR A 750 88.22 -28.42 -25.72
CA THR A 750 88.58 -28.53 -27.15
C THR A 750 89.15 -29.91 -27.50
N GLY A 751 88.60 -30.61 -28.50
CA GLY A 751 89.18 -31.84 -29.06
C GLY A 751 88.45 -32.38 -30.29
N ALA A 752 89.20 -32.84 -31.30
CA ALA A 752 88.70 -33.46 -32.55
C ALA A 752 87.94 -34.79 -32.31
N GLY A 753 87.11 -35.34 -33.22
CA GLY A 753 86.82 -35.03 -34.63
C GLY A 753 85.45 -35.65 -35.02
N THR A 754 85.17 -36.32 -36.15
CA THR A 754 85.73 -36.50 -37.53
C THR A 754 85.00 -37.75 -38.08
N ASP A 755 84.38 -37.83 -39.26
CA ASP A 755 84.17 -36.88 -40.38
C ASP A 755 82.82 -37.28 -41.08
N GLY A 756 82.32 -36.73 -42.19
CA GLY A 756 82.84 -35.82 -43.21
C GLY A 756 81.88 -35.78 -44.42
N GLY A 757 82.15 -35.00 -45.47
CA GLY A 757 81.37 -35.07 -46.72
C GLY A 757 80.91 -33.74 -47.35
N THR A 758 81.66 -33.31 -48.36
CA THR A 758 81.34 -32.36 -49.46
C THR A 758 79.86 -32.21 -49.87
N GLY A 759 79.34 -31.05 -50.30
CA GLY A 759 79.92 -29.70 -50.43
C GLY A 759 79.46 -28.93 -51.69
N SER A 760 79.51 -27.59 -51.68
CA SER A 760 79.22 -26.64 -52.80
C SER A 760 77.74 -26.56 -53.28
N ASN A 761 77.22 -25.43 -53.80
CA ASN A 761 77.71 -24.03 -53.86
C ASN A 761 76.50 -23.03 -53.96
N ALA A 762 76.79 -21.73 -54.12
CA ALA A 762 75.89 -20.58 -54.39
C ALA A 762 74.55 -20.86 -55.12
N GLY A 763 73.46 -20.09 -54.92
CA GLY A 763 73.34 -18.76 -54.31
C GLY A 763 72.91 -17.71 -55.35
N SER A 764 71.64 -17.28 -55.32
CA SER A 764 71.14 -16.11 -56.07
C SER A 764 69.86 -15.56 -55.45
N THR A 765 69.71 -14.23 -55.47
CA THR A 765 68.43 -13.53 -55.35
C THR A 765 67.58 -13.74 -56.61
N ASP A 766 66.24 -13.76 -56.51
CA ASP A 766 65.44 -12.61 -56.97
C ASP A 766 63.91 -12.61 -56.69
N LYS A 767 63.40 -11.40 -56.50
CA LYS A 767 62.08 -10.83 -56.88
C LYS A 767 60.81 -11.72 -56.97
N ASN A 768 59.92 -11.47 -56.00
CA ASN A 768 58.61 -10.82 -56.19
C ASN A 768 57.68 -11.30 -57.34
N GLY A 769 56.53 -11.90 -57.03
CA GLY A 769 55.46 -12.19 -58.00
C GLY A 769 54.07 -12.44 -57.39
N LYS A 770 53.14 -11.48 -57.56
CA LYS A 770 51.70 -11.71 -57.32
C LYS A 770 51.10 -12.51 -58.47
N GLY A 771 50.39 -13.60 -58.20
CA GLY A 771 49.66 -14.41 -59.19
C GLY A 771 48.42 -15.05 -58.56
N ASN A 772 47.29 -15.09 -59.30
CA ASN A 772 45.98 -15.52 -58.81
C ASN A 772 45.35 -16.58 -59.74
N LYS A 773 44.32 -17.27 -59.24
CA LYS A 773 43.42 -18.27 -59.88
C LYS A 773 43.91 -19.73 -59.84
N GLY A 774 43.20 -20.57 -59.08
CA GLY A 774 43.24 -22.05 -59.16
C GLY A 774 42.15 -22.64 -60.06
N LYS A 775 41.83 -23.94 -59.91
CA LYS A 775 40.62 -24.57 -60.50
C LYS A 775 40.30 -25.98 -59.94
N ASN A 776 38.99 -26.24 -59.76
CA ASN A 776 38.22 -27.48 -59.81
C ASN A 776 38.79 -28.86 -59.35
N SER A 777 38.11 -29.50 -58.37
CA SER A 777 37.26 -30.70 -58.56
C SER A 777 36.65 -31.16 -57.21
N GLY A 778 35.49 -31.86 -57.12
CA GLY A 778 34.54 -32.20 -58.19
C GLY A 778 33.36 -33.14 -57.83
N GLY A 779 32.43 -32.75 -56.92
CA GLY A 779 31.16 -33.47 -56.61
C GLY A 779 31.28 -34.61 -55.59
N LYS A 780 30.21 -35.24 -55.07
CA LYS A 780 28.71 -35.11 -55.12
C LYS A 780 28.13 -36.14 -54.10
N LEU A 781 26.93 -36.15 -53.49
CA LEU A 781 25.59 -35.48 -53.46
C LEU A 781 25.16 -35.37 -51.95
N ALA A 782 24.24 -34.56 -51.42
CA ALA A 782 22.86 -34.10 -51.74
C ALA A 782 21.72 -35.06 -51.29
N ASP A 783 20.53 -34.64 -50.80
CA ASP A 783 20.05 -33.30 -50.33
C ASP A 783 18.68 -33.41 -49.59
N THR A 784 18.26 -32.32 -48.92
CA THR A 784 16.87 -31.77 -48.70
C THR A 784 16.67 -31.21 -47.27
N GLY A 785 16.07 -30.04 -47.05
CA GLY A 785 15.77 -28.96 -48.01
C GLY A 785 14.82 -27.88 -47.46
N ASP A 786 15.32 -26.64 -47.39
CA ASP A 786 14.64 -25.32 -47.56
C ASP A 786 13.36 -24.94 -46.74
N GLY A 787 13.08 -23.64 -46.51
CA GLY A 787 13.83 -22.45 -46.94
C GLY A 787 13.29 -21.11 -46.39
N SER A 788 14.00 -20.03 -46.69
CA SER A 788 13.79 -18.66 -46.18
C SER A 788 13.14 -17.71 -47.20
N GLY A 789 12.57 -16.59 -46.75
CA GLY A 789 12.16 -15.49 -47.63
C GLY A 789 12.11 -14.12 -46.96
N ILE A 790 13.05 -13.23 -47.31
CA ILE A 790 12.98 -11.77 -47.08
C ILE A 790 13.18 -11.08 -48.43
N ALA A 791 12.31 -10.11 -48.75
CA ALA A 791 12.54 -9.13 -49.80
C ALA A 791 11.81 -7.81 -49.42
N ALA A 792 12.37 -6.67 -49.81
CA ALA A 792 11.81 -5.34 -49.56
C ALA A 792 11.51 -4.63 -50.90
N GLY A 793 10.57 -3.68 -50.89
CA GLY A 793 10.27 -2.84 -52.04
C GLY A 793 9.29 -1.71 -51.71
N LEU A 794 9.64 -0.47 -52.09
CA LEU A 794 8.78 0.71 -51.96
C LEU A 794 7.92 0.89 -53.22
N ALA A 795 6.71 1.39 -53.03
CA ALA A 795 6.04 2.29 -53.97
C ALA A 795 5.01 3.15 -53.22
N ALA A 796 4.76 4.37 -53.68
CA ALA A 796 3.77 5.29 -53.10
C ALA A 796 2.82 5.80 -54.19
N ALA A 797 1.54 6.00 -53.82
CA ALA A 797 0.58 6.78 -54.58
C ALA A 797 -0.50 7.31 -53.62
N ALA A 798 -0.99 8.52 -53.88
CA ALA A 798 -2.07 9.14 -53.12
C ALA A 798 -3.09 9.79 -54.07
N VAL A 799 -4.38 9.59 -53.80
CA VAL A 799 -5.50 10.38 -54.33
C VAL A 799 -6.54 10.48 -53.22
N ALA A 800 -7.17 11.64 -53.06
CA ALA A 800 -8.25 11.87 -52.12
C ALA A 800 -9.45 12.50 -52.84
N THR A 801 -10.68 12.19 -52.40
CA THR A 801 -11.81 13.12 -52.50
C THR A 801 -12.95 12.78 -51.54
N THR A 802 -13.60 13.85 -51.10
CA THR A 802 -14.92 14.00 -50.48
C THR A 802 -16.06 13.29 -51.26
N VAL A 803 -17.25 13.04 -50.72
CA VAL A 803 -18.32 14.02 -50.42
C VAL A 803 -19.38 13.42 -49.45
N ALA A 804 -20.12 14.29 -48.74
CA ALA A 804 -21.17 13.95 -47.78
C ALA A 804 -22.54 13.60 -48.42
N GLY A 805 -23.45 13.03 -47.62
CA GLY A 805 -24.87 12.87 -48.00
C GLY A 805 -25.74 12.63 -46.76
N ALA A 806 -26.80 13.43 -46.59
CA ALA A 806 -27.72 13.35 -45.44
C ALA A 806 -29.19 13.42 -45.87
N ALA A 807 -29.98 12.44 -45.44
CA ALA A 807 -31.45 12.39 -45.33
C ALA A 807 -31.76 11.13 -44.50
N MET A 808 -32.56 11.06 -43.42
CA MET A 808 -33.75 11.80 -42.96
C MET A 808 -35.07 11.30 -43.58
N LEU A 809 -36.05 10.97 -42.71
CA LEU A 809 -37.45 10.56 -42.97
C LEU A 809 -37.63 9.15 -43.59
N ALA A 810 -38.69 8.38 -43.30
CA ALA A 810 -39.66 8.38 -42.18
C ALA A 810 -40.41 7.02 -42.17
N ASN A 811 -41.30 6.82 -41.18
CA ASN A 811 -42.59 6.07 -41.20
C ASN A 811 -42.82 4.97 -42.27
N ASP A 812 -43.40 3.80 -41.94
CA ASP A 812 -44.60 3.65 -41.10
C ASP A 812 -44.82 2.18 -40.63
N ARG A 813 -45.49 2.02 -39.47
CA ARG A 813 -46.68 1.14 -39.24
C ARG A 813 -46.65 -0.36 -39.61
N GLU A 814 -46.86 -1.23 -38.61
CA GLU A 814 -48.15 -1.95 -38.44
C GLU A 814 -48.34 -2.54 -37.03
N ASP A 815 -49.59 -2.50 -36.54
CA ASP A 815 -50.03 -3.03 -35.24
C ASP A 815 -50.52 -4.48 -35.34
N ASN A 816 -50.54 -5.19 -34.19
CA ASN A 816 -51.69 -5.91 -33.58
C ASN A 816 -51.18 -7.08 -32.70
N GLY A 817 -51.76 -7.28 -31.51
CA GLY A 817 -51.27 -8.32 -30.58
C GLY A 817 -51.96 -8.50 -29.22
N ASP A 818 -53.01 -7.73 -28.90
CA ASP A 818 -54.12 -7.98 -27.96
C ASP A 818 -54.00 -8.91 -26.72
N VAL A 819 -54.46 -8.34 -25.58
CA VAL A 819 -55.31 -8.94 -24.51
C VAL A 819 -54.66 -9.60 -23.27
N ASP A 820 -54.87 -8.90 -22.14
CA ASP A 820 -55.28 -9.28 -20.78
C ASP A 820 -54.79 -10.60 -20.12
N ASP A 821 -54.02 -10.47 -19.03
CA ASP A 821 -54.51 -10.65 -17.63
C ASP A 821 -53.57 -9.90 -16.63
#